data_AF-A0A959LD72-F1
#
_entry.id   AF-A0A959LD72-F1
#
_cell.length_a   1.000
_cell.length_b   1.000
_cell.length_c   1.000
_cell.angle_alpha   90.00
_cell.angle_beta   90.00
_cell.angle_gamma   90.00
#
_symmetry.space_group_name_H-M   'P 1'
#
loop_
_entity.id
_entity.type
_entity.pdbx_description
1 polymer ?
#
loop_
_entity_poly.entity_id
_entity_poly.type
_entity_poly.pdbx_seq_one_letter_code
_entity_poly.pdbx_strand_id
1 'polypeptide(L)'
;MKVFPLILIIIHFILPIGKGQHVEPYHSIGKIHANNIQASIVGRNGLFSGPDGKFVYPGNGIDHFGFENFIHRNGVWLGGYNAGSAWRSSVSSKLWSKADFFPGPMNITIEEQKNWSRSWVVSGWEIWKHRNDFNDNGVIDEMPASGIMEWPGRGNPHFKALVGFDLVDQELAPFFDVDGDGIYDPLLGDFPCLSPGDPGSIPDQMVWFICNDGNGVPTESIDPGLGVDISSLIFAYNFSPEYRLGETVFVRQWISNRSDQPISDLHVGHFVRPSLGCFSDDLAGCQVNDNVMFAYNATGPDTVCNGAYVQGFPEPILTVSFLSHPMSSFLADHNPGPVDDFNDISDYQNLLQGYWYDGEPITFGGDGYQTGGPETKFMYPGRPSIPTSWTSLDQLFSSGIDFMLGVSNIGDLYPDQTIQVDHAYVLHELPLYGIAEAVDTALVHSQQIRDFYNNGFSFAGGNPIPCLSDCVWPGDMDANGICNNLDILQWGVSIDRVGVARNHPFGGWLPQYGLEWGPTGILTVDGRHQDANGDGQVDEQDIYVIQQSFGRKNGNFIDWGGQTITGSDMKWTRLYNGFTSPNEHLMSGQSFMLRLDVSGWPIDSIYSLGYSVSWDTTVVSLEPGFDQTPKSSPLVDSSEIFYRLEEEGMLHVGITRTNHLNQPFVPFELGKLLFRIKSNAVQDQFPDTTFVRITNVKSYLANGTEMIIGSEPLAIPFGIVTSLEGQNSPQSAMSIHPNPSDGLVTWTSGRPLKELRLYTVDGNLVQHWALPGTQNIGQLNLQLPGGVYFLLGQAMDGTIHRVRMILW
;
A
#
# COMPACT_ATOMS: atom_id res chain seq x y z
N MET A 1 -8.89 58.89 54.88
CA MET A 1 -9.39 59.43 53.60
C MET A 1 -8.34 59.13 52.53
N LYS A 2 -8.76 58.47 51.42
CA LYS A 2 -8.02 58.19 50.15
C LYS A 2 -6.88 57.15 50.22
N VAL A 3 -7.13 55.90 49.82
CA VAL A 3 -7.01 55.25 48.47
C VAL A 3 -5.54 55.07 48.01
N PHE A 4 -5.11 53.81 47.87
CA PHE A 4 -4.12 53.34 46.89
C PHE A 4 -4.54 51.95 46.37
N PRO A 5 -4.34 51.63 45.07
CA PRO A 5 -5.02 50.53 44.39
C PRO A 5 -4.26 49.20 44.49
N LEU A 6 -5.03 48.10 44.54
CA LEU A 6 -4.52 46.74 44.41
C LEU A 6 -4.33 46.45 42.91
N ILE A 7 -3.08 46.27 42.47
CA ILE A 7 -2.76 45.76 41.13
C ILE A 7 -3.01 44.25 41.16
N LEU A 8 -4.05 43.80 40.47
CA LEU A 8 -4.33 42.39 40.22
C LEU A 8 -3.39 41.92 39.10
N ILE A 9 -2.33 41.19 39.45
CA ILE A 9 -1.51 40.48 38.46
C ILE A 9 -2.29 39.23 38.06
N ILE A 10 -2.93 39.27 36.88
CA ILE A 10 -3.50 38.09 36.22
C ILE A 10 -2.32 37.29 35.66
N ILE A 11 -1.88 36.28 36.41
CA ILE A 11 -0.98 35.25 35.89
C ILE A 11 -1.83 34.37 34.95
N HIS A 12 -1.63 34.55 33.64
CA HIS A 12 -2.08 33.59 32.65
C HIS A 12 -1.39 32.26 32.93
N PHE A 13 -2.13 31.30 33.48
CA PHE A 13 -1.77 29.89 33.34
C PHE A 13 -1.96 29.55 31.85
N ILE A 14 -0.86 29.63 31.09
CA ILE A 14 -0.73 28.91 29.84
C ILE A 14 -0.69 27.44 30.24
N LEU A 15 -1.85 26.78 30.20
CA LEU A 15 -1.89 25.33 30.13
C LEU A 15 -1.06 24.93 28.90
N PRO A 16 -0.11 23.99 29.02
CA PRO A 16 0.52 23.44 27.83
C PRO A 16 -0.60 22.83 27.00
N ILE A 17 -0.88 23.44 25.86
CA ILE A 17 -1.65 22.82 24.79
C ILE A 17 -0.91 21.51 24.53
N GLY A 18 -1.55 20.40 24.91
CA GLY A 18 -1.05 19.09 24.55
C GLY A 18 -0.87 19.12 23.03
N LYS A 19 0.33 18.79 22.56
CA LYS A 19 0.48 18.36 21.18
C LYS A 19 -0.54 17.25 21.00
N GLY A 20 -1.63 17.54 20.30
CA GLY A 20 -2.54 16.50 19.85
C GLY A 20 -1.66 15.50 19.13
N GLN A 21 -1.65 14.26 19.60
CA GLN A 21 -1.29 13.17 18.73
C GLN A 21 -2.28 13.26 17.58
N HIS A 22 -1.85 13.79 16.44
CA HIS A 22 -2.60 13.66 15.20
C HIS A 22 -2.61 12.17 14.89
N VAL A 23 -3.70 11.52 15.28
CA VAL A 23 -4.03 10.18 14.83
C VAL A 23 -4.32 10.34 13.35
N GLU A 24 -3.51 9.70 12.49
CA GLU A 24 -3.86 9.44 11.09
C GLU A 24 -5.35 9.05 11.05
N PRO A 25 -6.22 9.81 10.39
CA PRO A 25 -7.64 9.48 10.42
C PRO A 25 -7.80 8.08 9.81
N TYR A 26 -8.74 7.28 10.30
CA TYR A 26 -8.93 5.92 9.80
C TYR A 26 -9.34 5.92 8.31
N HIS A 27 -8.83 4.97 7.53
CA HIS A 27 -9.24 4.74 6.15
C HIS A 27 -9.17 3.27 5.78
N SER A 28 -9.93 2.87 4.77
CA SER A 28 -9.81 1.55 4.17
C SER A 28 -8.85 1.57 3.00
N ILE A 29 -8.21 0.42 2.75
CA ILE A 29 -7.45 0.17 1.54
C ILE A 29 -8.11 -1.01 0.82
N GLY A 30 -8.58 -0.79 -0.40
CA GLY A 30 -8.96 -1.85 -1.33
C GLY A 30 -7.95 -1.96 -2.45
N LYS A 31 -7.87 -3.11 -3.15
CA LYS A 31 -6.96 -3.24 -4.29
C LYS A 31 -7.59 -3.97 -5.46
N ILE A 32 -7.44 -3.40 -6.65
CA ILE A 32 -7.76 -4.03 -7.93
C ILE A 32 -6.49 -4.64 -8.52
N HIS A 33 -6.61 -5.90 -8.94
CA HIS A 33 -5.58 -6.73 -9.58
C HIS A 33 -6.16 -7.62 -10.67
N ALA A 34 -7.42 -7.37 -11.04
CA ALA A 34 -8.13 -8.18 -12.03
C ALA A 34 -7.63 -7.95 -13.45
N ASN A 35 -6.88 -6.89 -13.72
CA ASN A 35 -6.43 -6.51 -15.04
C ASN A 35 -4.99 -5.97 -15.02
N ASN A 36 -4.52 -5.38 -16.12
CA ASN A 36 -3.19 -4.80 -16.27
C ASN A 36 -2.99 -3.49 -15.47
N ILE A 37 -3.90 -3.15 -14.55
CA ILE A 37 -3.74 -2.04 -13.60
C ILE A 37 -3.76 -2.58 -12.18
N GLN A 38 -2.68 -2.32 -11.46
CA GLN A 38 -2.67 -2.39 -10.00
C GLN A 38 -3.18 -1.07 -9.44
N ALA A 39 -4.43 -1.06 -8.99
CA ALA A 39 -5.02 0.11 -8.34
C ALA A 39 -5.25 -0.13 -6.84
N SER A 40 -4.62 0.66 -5.97
CA SER A 40 -4.94 0.68 -4.53
C SER A 40 -5.88 1.85 -4.25
N ILE A 41 -6.93 1.59 -3.46
CA ILE A 41 -8.09 2.46 -3.26
C ILE A 41 -8.14 2.90 -1.80
N VAL A 42 -8.04 4.20 -1.54
CA VAL A 42 -8.25 4.80 -0.22
C VAL A 42 -9.73 5.15 -0.05
N GLY A 43 -10.44 4.42 0.82
CA GLY A 43 -11.90 4.49 0.96
C GLY A 43 -12.46 5.70 1.73
N ARG A 44 -11.80 6.86 1.59
CA ARG A 44 -12.33 8.19 1.97
C ARG A 44 -12.50 9.08 0.73
N ASN A 45 -12.83 8.47 -0.39
CA ASN A 45 -12.89 9.12 -1.71
C ASN A 45 -11.61 9.85 -2.15
N GLY A 46 -10.47 9.49 -1.57
CA GLY A 46 -9.14 9.76 -2.14
C GLY A 46 -8.77 8.79 -3.25
N LEU A 47 -9.59 7.76 -3.49
CA LEU A 47 -9.49 6.79 -4.58
C LEU A 47 -8.06 6.27 -4.75
N PHE A 48 -7.36 6.62 -5.83
CA PHE A 48 -6.08 6.02 -6.22
C PHE A 48 -4.87 6.77 -5.67
N SER A 49 -5.07 7.61 -4.65
CA SER A 49 -4.05 8.49 -4.10
C SER A 49 -3.85 8.35 -2.60
N GLY A 50 -2.71 8.87 -2.13
CA GLY A 50 -2.24 8.74 -0.75
C GLY A 50 -1.00 7.84 -0.65
N PRO A 51 -0.41 7.70 0.55
CA PRO A 51 0.73 6.80 0.76
C PRO A 51 0.40 5.35 0.40
N ASP A 52 -0.88 4.98 0.51
CA ASP A 52 -1.37 3.63 0.24
C ASP A 52 -2.13 3.50 -1.10
N GLY A 53 -2.44 4.62 -1.77
CA GLY A 53 -3.13 4.68 -3.06
C GLY A 53 -2.17 4.52 -4.23
N LYS A 54 -2.56 3.75 -5.26
CA LYS A 54 -1.75 3.50 -6.46
C LYS A 54 -2.66 3.39 -7.69
N PHE A 55 -2.19 3.82 -8.85
CA PHE A 55 -2.76 3.53 -10.17
C PHE A 55 -1.61 3.28 -11.14
N VAL A 56 -1.17 2.02 -11.25
CA VAL A 56 0.11 1.66 -11.92
C VAL A 56 0.00 0.38 -12.72
N TYR A 57 0.93 0.15 -13.64
CA TYR A 57 1.15 -1.18 -14.21
C TYR A 57 1.71 -2.15 -13.13
N PRO A 58 1.20 -3.39 -13.03
CA PRO A 58 1.71 -4.38 -12.08
C PRO A 58 3.20 -4.68 -12.30
N GLY A 59 3.96 -4.90 -11.23
CA GLY A 59 5.38 -5.34 -11.31
C GLY A 59 6.43 -4.24 -11.22
N ASN A 60 6.04 -2.97 -11.05
CA ASN A 60 6.97 -1.84 -10.85
C ASN A 60 7.55 -1.81 -9.43
N GLY A 61 8.08 -2.94 -8.93
CA GLY A 61 8.53 -3.14 -7.55
C GLY A 61 9.81 -2.40 -7.14
N ILE A 62 10.14 -1.26 -7.76
CA ILE A 62 11.26 -0.44 -7.32
C ILE A 62 10.78 0.99 -7.08
N ASP A 63 10.13 1.20 -5.93
CA ASP A 63 9.64 2.49 -5.44
C ASP A 63 10.80 3.49 -5.29
N HIS A 64 11.28 4.01 -6.42
CA HIS A 64 12.29 5.04 -6.49
C HIS A 64 11.56 6.35 -6.20
N PHE A 65 11.47 6.68 -4.91
CA PHE A 65 11.06 7.99 -4.41
C PHE A 65 9.58 8.37 -4.66
N GLY A 66 8.67 7.42 -4.89
CA GLY A 66 7.22 7.70 -4.98
C GLY A 66 6.73 8.31 -6.30
N PHE A 67 7.53 8.23 -7.37
CA PHE A 67 7.20 8.80 -8.70
C PHE A 67 6.49 7.83 -9.66
N GLU A 68 6.21 6.60 -9.23
CA GLU A 68 5.68 5.55 -10.13
C GLU A 68 4.16 5.54 -10.23
N ASN A 69 3.45 6.36 -9.44
CA ASN A 69 1.99 6.46 -9.49
C ASN A 69 1.55 7.44 -10.58
N PHE A 70 0.89 6.94 -11.64
CA PHE A 70 0.38 7.78 -12.73
C PHE A 70 -0.69 8.78 -12.27
N ILE A 71 -1.26 8.57 -11.08
CA ILE A 71 -2.17 9.49 -10.40
C ILE A 71 -1.55 9.86 -9.05
N HIS A 72 -0.81 10.96 -9.00
CA HIS A 72 -0.17 11.41 -7.76
C HIS A 72 -1.20 11.80 -6.69
N ARG A 73 -2.27 12.51 -7.09
CA ARG A 73 -3.44 12.78 -6.23
C ARG A 73 -4.74 12.67 -7.02
N ASN A 74 -5.80 12.15 -6.41
CA ASN A 74 -7.14 12.25 -6.95
C ASN A 74 -8.19 12.23 -5.84
N GLY A 75 -9.41 12.57 -6.20
CA GLY A 75 -10.55 12.39 -5.33
C GLY A 75 -11.81 13.05 -5.87
N VAL A 76 -12.88 12.86 -5.11
CA VAL A 76 -14.20 13.42 -5.43
C VAL A 76 -14.41 14.71 -4.68
N TRP A 77 -14.90 15.72 -5.39
CA TRP A 77 -15.29 17.00 -4.85
C TRP A 77 -16.79 17.17 -5.02
N LEU A 78 -17.47 17.51 -3.94
CA LEU A 78 -18.89 17.81 -3.95
C LEU A 78 -19.10 19.28 -3.58
N GLY A 79 -20.07 19.91 -4.23
CA GLY A 79 -20.53 21.23 -3.79
C GLY A 79 -21.95 21.55 -4.23
N GLY A 80 -22.66 22.32 -3.42
CA GLY A 80 -24.06 22.68 -3.69
C GLY A 80 -24.64 23.57 -2.59
N TYR A 81 -25.90 23.96 -2.73
CA TYR A 81 -26.58 24.86 -1.78
C TYR A 81 -27.52 24.08 -0.84
N ASN A 82 -27.36 24.27 0.48
CA ASN A 82 -28.30 23.74 1.48
C ASN A 82 -29.48 24.71 1.72
N ALA A 83 -30.53 24.26 2.44
CA ALA A 83 -31.71 25.07 2.78
C ALA A 83 -31.33 26.37 3.50
N GLY A 84 -31.31 27.47 2.75
CA GLY A 84 -30.85 28.80 3.20
C GLY A 84 -29.92 29.53 2.22
N SER A 85 -29.58 28.91 1.09
CA SER A 85 -28.72 29.46 0.01
C SER A 85 -27.24 29.60 0.38
N ALA A 86 -26.77 28.90 1.42
CA ALA A 86 -25.34 28.80 1.72
C ALA A 86 -24.73 27.66 0.90
N TRP A 87 -23.66 27.97 0.16
CA TRP A 87 -22.84 26.96 -0.51
C TRP A 87 -22.12 26.10 0.52
N ARG A 88 -22.02 24.80 0.23
CA ARG A 88 -21.28 23.80 0.98
C ARG A 88 -20.36 23.03 0.05
N SER A 89 -19.17 22.67 0.52
CA SER A 89 -18.23 21.79 -0.20
C SER A 89 -17.72 20.65 0.66
N SER A 90 -17.34 19.55 0.02
CA SER A 90 -16.54 18.47 0.63
C SER A 90 -15.59 17.92 -0.41
N VAL A 91 -14.29 17.89 -0.10
CA VAL A 91 -13.25 17.58 -1.09
C VAL A 91 -12.24 16.57 -0.56
N SER A 92 -11.54 15.91 -1.49
CA SER A 92 -10.42 15.01 -1.20
C SER A 92 -9.33 15.20 -2.25
N SER A 93 -8.16 15.72 -1.86
CA SER A 93 -7.08 16.07 -2.81
C SER A 93 -5.86 16.86 -2.28
N LYS A 94 -5.96 17.59 -1.17
CA LYS A 94 -5.01 18.67 -0.83
C LYS A 94 -3.76 18.16 -0.12
N LEU A 95 -3.93 17.41 0.98
CA LEU A 95 -2.85 16.84 1.77
C LEU A 95 -3.27 15.49 2.32
N TRP A 96 -2.37 14.51 2.35
CA TRP A 96 -2.67 13.16 2.87
C TRP A 96 -3.16 13.14 4.32
N SER A 97 -2.85 14.20 5.09
CA SER A 97 -3.25 14.38 6.49
C SER A 97 -4.59 15.11 6.69
N LYS A 98 -5.24 15.56 5.61
CA LYS A 98 -6.53 16.23 5.64
C LYS A 98 -7.63 15.32 5.09
N ALA A 99 -8.85 15.54 5.55
CA ALA A 99 -10.02 14.79 5.12
C ALA A 99 -11.29 15.61 5.38
N ASP A 100 -12.21 15.54 4.41
CA ASP A 100 -13.61 15.94 4.59
C ASP A 100 -14.56 14.72 4.59
N PHE A 101 -14.10 13.57 4.11
CA PHE A 101 -14.84 12.32 4.11
C PHE A 101 -14.33 11.34 5.18
N PHE A 102 -15.26 10.66 5.86
CA PHE A 102 -15.01 9.75 6.96
C PHE A 102 -15.57 8.36 6.67
N PRO A 103 -14.89 7.26 7.07
CA PRO A 103 -15.36 5.91 6.76
C PRO A 103 -16.72 5.58 7.40
N GLY A 104 -17.52 4.82 6.65
CA GLY A 104 -18.84 4.36 7.09
C GLY A 104 -19.98 5.28 6.66
N PRO A 105 -21.23 4.83 6.87
CA PRO A 105 -22.42 5.65 6.62
C PRO A 105 -22.62 6.72 7.69
N MET A 106 -23.42 7.75 7.38
CA MET A 106 -23.62 8.93 8.23
C MET A 106 -24.35 8.60 9.54
N ASN A 107 -25.12 7.52 9.60
CA ASN A 107 -25.93 7.13 10.77
C ASN A 107 -25.16 6.35 11.86
N ILE A 108 -23.84 6.29 11.80
CA ILE A 108 -22.98 5.68 12.83
C ILE A 108 -22.34 6.72 13.75
N THR A 109 -21.90 6.29 14.93
CA THR A 109 -21.12 7.13 15.84
C THR A 109 -19.65 7.27 15.40
N ILE A 110 -18.97 8.30 15.90
CA ILE A 110 -17.52 8.51 15.65
C ILE A 110 -16.69 7.29 16.06
N GLU A 111 -17.05 6.61 17.16
CA GLU A 111 -16.33 5.43 17.62
C GLU A 111 -16.49 4.23 16.67
N GLU A 112 -17.63 4.12 15.98
CA GLU A 112 -17.94 3.04 15.05
C GLU A 112 -17.24 3.21 13.70
N GLN A 113 -16.75 4.40 13.33
CA GLN A 113 -16.04 4.64 12.06
C GLN A 113 -14.83 3.71 11.85
N LYS A 114 -14.13 3.36 12.93
CA LYS A 114 -12.99 2.43 12.88
C LYS A 114 -13.39 1.05 12.33
N ASN A 115 -14.64 0.63 12.56
CA ASN A 115 -15.16 -0.64 12.07
C ASN A 115 -15.42 -0.60 10.56
N TRP A 116 -15.77 0.59 10.04
CA TRP A 116 -16.03 0.84 8.62
C TRP A 116 -14.81 1.28 7.83
N SER A 117 -13.65 1.38 8.48
CA SER A 117 -12.36 1.68 7.85
C SER A 117 -11.79 0.43 7.16
N ARG A 118 -12.61 -0.18 6.32
CA ARG A 118 -12.34 -1.41 5.55
C ARG A 118 -13.02 -1.35 4.18
N SER A 119 -12.53 -2.18 3.28
CA SER A 119 -13.10 -2.39 1.96
C SER A 119 -13.48 -3.86 1.84
N TRP A 120 -14.51 -4.16 1.05
CA TRP A 120 -14.97 -5.52 0.80
C TRP A 120 -14.66 -5.87 -0.63
N VAL A 121 -13.99 -7.00 -0.82
CA VAL A 121 -13.46 -7.43 -2.12
C VAL A 121 -14.07 -8.77 -2.47
N VAL A 122 -14.51 -8.89 -3.72
CA VAL A 122 -14.99 -10.15 -4.28
C VAL A 122 -14.53 -10.25 -5.73
N SER A 123 -14.14 -11.45 -6.14
CA SER A 123 -13.80 -11.76 -7.53
C SER A 123 -15.00 -12.26 -8.31
N GLY A 124 -15.01 -12.03 -9.62
CA GLY A 124 -16.03 -12.56 -10.51
C GLY A 124 -16.08 -14.09 -10.50
N TRP A 125 -14.93 -14.74 -10.30
CA TRP A 125 -14.83 -16.19 -10.15
C TRP A 125 -15.57 -16.71 -8.92
N GLU A 126 -15.41 -16.06 -7.76
CA GLU A 126 -16.14 -16.45 -6.54
C GLU A 126 -17.65 -16.38 -6.76
N ILE A 127 -18.12 -15.28 -7.38
CA ILE A 127 -19.55 -15.08 -7.69
C ILE A 127 -20.04 -16.16 -8.66
N TRP A 128 -19.26 -16.44 -9.71
CA TRP A 128 -19.61 -17.47 -10.69
C TRP A 128 -19.72 -18.86 -10.05
N LYS A 129 -18.75 -19.23 -9.20
CA LYS A 129 -18.74 -20.51 -8.49
C LYS A 129 -19.99 -20.64 -7.60
N HIS A 130 -20.26 -19.61 -6.81
CA HIS A 130 -21.40 -19.56 -5.91
C HIS A 130 -22.74 -19.66 -6.65
N ARG A 131 -22.89 -18.93 -7.76
CA ARG A 131 -24.08 -19.01 -8.60
C ARG A 131 -24.29 -20.40 -9.18
N ASN A 132 -23.22 -21.09 -9.60
CA ASN A 132 -23.37 -22.42 -10.18
C ASN A 132 -23.69 -23.49 -9.16
N ASP A 133 -23.11 -23.39 -7.96
CA ASP A 133 -23.49 -24.21 -6.81
C ASP A 133 -25.00 -24.07 -6.59
N PHE A 134 -25.49 -22.83 -6.41
CA PHE A 134 -26.93 -22.62 -6.23
C PHE A 134 -27.79 -23.06 -7.42
N ASN A 135 -27.39 -22.77 -8.65
CA ASN A 135 -28.19 -23.04 -9.85
C ASN A 135 -28.30 -24.53 -10.20
N ASP A 136 -27.45 -25.39 -9.62
CA ASP A 136 -27.47 -26.82 -9.94
C ASP A 136 -28.71 -27.53 -9.36
N ASN A 137 -29.09 -27.17 -8.12
CA ASN A 137 -30.12 -27.86 -7.34
C ASN A 137 -30.91 -26.94 -6.41
N GLY A 138 -30.56 -25.65 -6.31
CA GLY A 138 -31.21 -24.65 -5.44
C GLY A 138 -30.69 -24.66 -4.00
N VAL A 139 -29.54 -25.29 -3.73
CA VAL A 139 -28.89 -25.38 -2.42
C VAL A 139 -27.42 -25.02 -2.59
N ILE A 140 -26.84 -24.39 -1.57
CA ILE A 140 -25.41 -24.16 -1.47
C ILE A 140 -24.77 -25.38 -0.79
N ASP A 141 -24.07 -26.20 -1.57
CA ASP A 141 -23.39 -27.41 -1.07
C ASP A 141 -22.00 -27.09 -0.50
N GLU A 142 -21.31 -26.10 -1.06
CA GLU A 142 -20.00 -25.64 -0.60
C GLU A 142 -20.09 -24.28 0.08
N MET A 143 -19.37 -24.12 1.20
CA MET A 143 -19.33 -22.82 1.89
C MET A 143 -18.82 -21.72 0.93
N PRO A 144 -19.59 -20.63 0.72
CA PRO A 144 -19.16 -19.56 -0.17
C PRO A 144 -17.87 -18.89 0.33
N ALA A 145 -17.14 -18.28 -0.60
CA ALA A 145 -15.92 -17.54 -0.28
C ALA A 145 -16.20 -16.40 0.72
N SER A 146 -15.19 -16.01 1.51
CA SER A 146 -15.35 -14.96 2.51
C SER A 146 -15.81 -13.63 1.91
N GLY A 147 -15.35 -13.27 0.71
CA GLY A 147 -15.80 -12.07 -0.01
C GLY A 147 -17.31 -12.05 -0.32
N ILE A 148 -17.93 -13.22 -0.44
CA ILE A 148 -19.38 -13.38 -0.60
C ILE A 148 -20.05 -13.35 0.77
N MET A 149 -19.55 -14.14 1.73
CA MET A 149 -20.17 -14.24 3.06
C MET A 149 -20.13 -12.94 3.87
N GLU A 150 -19.05 -12.19 3.76
CA GLU A 150 -18.81 -10.93 4.49
C GLU A 150 -19.32 -9.70 3.73
N TRP A 151 -19.87 -9.87 2.51
CA TRP A 151 -20.34 -8.75 1.70
C TRP A 151 -21.38 -7.94 2.49
N PRO A 152 -21.24 -6.62 2.59
CA PRO A 152 -22.11 -5.78 3.41
C PRO A 152 -23.38 -5.42 2.64
N GLY A 153 -24.03 -6.44 2.06
CA GLY A 153 -25.38 -6.32 1.51
C GLY A 153 -26.37 -6.07 2.64
N ARG A 154 -27.45 -5.36 2.32
CA ARG A 154 -28.47 -4.99 3.30
C ARG A 154 -28.98 -6.23 4.05
N GLY A 155 -28.97 -6.17 5.38
CA GLY A 155 -29.56 -7.21 6.23
C GLY A 155 -28.76 -8.51 6.36
N ASN A 156 -27.53 -8.60 5.84
CA ASN A 156 -26.73 -9.85 5.87
C ASN A 156 -26.69 -10.51 7.26
N PRO A 157 -27.32 -11.69 7.45
CA PRO A 157 -27.44 -12.33 8.76
C PRO A 157 -26.11 -12.91 9.27
N HIS A 158 -25.14 -13.14 8.38
CA HIS A 158 -23.83 -13.72 8.70
C HIS A 158 -22.79 -12.67 9.06
N PHE A 159 -23.00 -11.42 8.63
CA PHE A 159 -22.02 -10.33 8.72
C PHE A 159 -21.47 -10.13 10.13
N LYS A 160 -22.35 -10.02 11.15
CA LYS A 160 -21.92 -9.76 12.53
C LYS A 160 -20.99 -10.85 13.06
N ALA A 161 -21.30 -12.11 12.77
CA ALA A 161 -20.53 -13.25 13.25
C ALA A 161 -19.15 -13.33 12.61
N LEU A 162 -19.02 -12.91 11.34
CA LEU A 162 -17.78 -12.97 10.57
C LEU A 162 -16.92 -11.72 10.73
N VAL A 163 -17.54 -10.54 10.68
CA VAL A 163 -16.87 -9.24 10.63
C VAL A 163 -16.72 -8.60 12.02
N GLY A 164 -17.61 -8.91 12.96
CA GLY A 164 -17.50 -8.52 14.37
C GLY A 164 -18.22 -7.24 14.78
N PHE A 165 -19.11 -6.68 13.95
CA PHE A 165 -19.99 -5.57 14.31
C PHE A 165 -21.32 -5.61 13.55
N ASP A 166 -22.30 -4.81 13.98
CA ASP A 166 -23.65 -4.78 13.39
C ASP A 166 -23.70 -3.96 12.09
N LEU A 167 -24.41 -4.45 11.08
CA LEU A 167 -24.78 -3.66 9.91
C LEU A 167 -25.83 -2.61 10.28
N VAL A 168 -25.75 -1.45 9.64
CA VAL A 168 -26.80 -0.44 9.70
C VAL A 168 -27.98 -0.82 8.81
N ASP A 169 -29.20 -0.50 9.23
CA ASP A 169 -30.41 -0.73 8.43
C ASP A 169 -30.58 0.40 7.39
N GLN A 170 -29.85 0.27 6.29
CA GLN A 170 -29.98 1.10 5.09
C GLN A 170 -29.48 0.35 3.86
N GLU A 171 -29.67 0.94 2.68
CA GLU A 171 -29.00 0.49 1.46
C GLU A 171 -27.47 0.64 1.59
N LEU A 172 -26.75 -0.44 1.28
CA LEU A 172 -25.29 -0.54 1.39
C LEU A 172 -24.69 -1.07 0.08
N ALA A 173 -23.90 -2.15 0.13
CA ALA A 173 -23.32 -2.72 -1.08
C ALA A 173 -24.41 -3.39 -1.94
N PRO A 174 -24.37 -3.20 -3.27
CA PRO A 174 -25.35 -3.82 -4.16
C PRO A 174 -25.19 -5.34 -4.18
N PHE A 175 -26.33 -6.03 -4.30
CA PHE A 175 -26.41 -7.48 -4.46
C PHE A 175 -27.62 -7.84 -5.33
N PHE A 176 -27.55 -8.99 -5.98
CA PHE A 176 -28.67 -9.59 -6.67
C PHE A 176 -29.40 -10.48 -5.66
N ASP A 177 -30.65 -10.13 -5.40
CA ASP A 177 -31.58 -10.81 -4.49
C ASP A 177 -32.33 -11.90 -5.27
N VAL A 178 -32.01 -13.16 -4.98
CA VAL A 178 -32.52 -14.32 -5.73
C VAL A 178 -33.94 -14.67 -5.33
N ASP A 179 -34.28 -14.56 -4.04
CA ASP A 179 -35.59 -14.96 -3.52
C ASP A 179 -36.58 -13.78 -3.37
N GLY A 180 -36.09 -12.55 -3.49
CA GLY A 180 -36.86 -11.32 -3.55
C GLY A 180 -37.31 -10.79 -2.19
N ASP A 181 -36.65 -11.18 -1.10
CA ASP A 181 -37.02 -10.78 0.26
C ASP A 181 -36.40 -9.43 0.72
N GLY A 182 -35.46 -8.89 -0.06
CA GLY A 182 -34.75 -7.64 0.18
C GLY A 182 -33.60 -7.74 1.19
N ILE A 183 -33.19 -8.94 1.58
CA ILE A 183 -32.09 -9.25 2.50
C ILE A 183 -31.00 -9.97 1.70
N TYR A 184 -29.74 -9.65 1.95
CA TYR A 184 -28.62 -10.39 1.36
C TYR A 184 -28.31 -11.65 2.19
N ASP A 185 -28.81 -12.81 1.78
CA ASP A 185 -28.42 -14.11 2.33
C ASP A 185 -27.73 -14.98 1.27
N PRO A 186 -26.38 -15.07 1.28
CA PRO A 186 -25.66 -15.90 0.32
C PRO A 186 -26.00 -17.39 0.45
N LEU A 187 -26.48 -17.87 1.60
CA LEU A 187 -26.91 -19.28 1.71
C LEU A 187 -28.25 -19.56 0.98
N LEU A 188 -28.97 -18.51 0.59
CA LEU A 188 -30.18 -18.57 -0.24
C LEU A 188 -29.91 -18.22 -1.71
N GLY A 189 -28.63 -18.10 -2.10
CA GLY A 189 -28.18 -17.92 -3.47
C GLY A 189 -27.85 -16.47 -3.86
N ASP A 190 -28.04 -15.51 -2.96
CA ASP A 190 -27.76 -14.10 -3.24
C ASP A 190 -26.27 -13.85 -3.47
N PHE A 191 -25.96 -12.88 -4.34
CA PHE A 191 -24.57 -12.58 -4.67
C PHE A 191 -24.28 -11.10 -4.95
N PRO A 192 -23.04 -10.64 -4.70
CA PRO A 192 -22.61 -9.28 -5.07
C PRO A 192 -22.79 -9.00 -6.56
N CYS A 193 -23.22 -7.78 -6.93
CA CYS A 193 -23.48 -7.43 -8.32
C CYS A 193 -23.18 -5.95 -8.61
N LEU A 194 -23.13 -5.56 -9.89
CA LEU A 194 -22.99 -4.15 -10.29
C LEU A 194 -24.26 -3.33 -10.06
N SER A 195 -25.42 -3.98 -10.14
CA SER A 195 -26.75 -3.37 -10.04
C SER A 195 -27.77 -4.46 -9.66
N PRO A 196 -28.63 -4.26 -8.64
CA PRO A 196 -29.55 -5.31 -8.14
C PRO A 196 -30.49 -5.96 -9.15
N GLY A 197 -30.65 -5.39 -10.35
CA GLY A 197 -31.48 -5.95 -11.43
C GLY A 197 -30.70 -6.62 -12.57
N ASP A 198 -29.37 -6.69 -12.50
CA ASP A 198 -28.52 -7.26 -13.56
C ASP A 198 -27.68 -8.44 -13.04
N PRO A 199 -28.16 -9.70 -13.24
CA PRO A 199 -27.42 -10.89 -12.86
C PRO A 199 -26.34 -11.30 -13.89
N GLY A 200 -26.26 -10.63 -15.04
CA GLY A 200 -25.43 -11.04 -16.17
C GLY A 200 -24.02 -10.46 -16.14
N SER A 201 -23.91 -9.21 -15.70
CA SER A 201 -22.67 -8.43 -15.76
C SER A 201 -21.84 -8.60 -14.50
N ILE A 202 -20.92 -9.57 -14.52
CA ILE A 202 -20.00 -9.85 -13.41
C ILE A 202 -18.60 -9.36 -13.79
N PRO A 203 -18.06 -8.34 -13.13
CA PRO A 203 -16.66 -7.96 -13.23
C PRO A 203 -15.74 -9.05 -12.70
N ASP A 204 -14.51 -9.10 -13.22
CA ASP A 204 -13.49 -10.03 -12.73
C ASP A 204 -13.08 -9.72 -11.28
N GLN A 205 -13.21 -8.47 -10.85
CA GLN A 205 -13.08 -8.09 -9.44
C GLN A 205 -13.89 -6.83 -9.12
N MET A 206 -14.45 -6.81 -7.91
CA MET A 206 -15.15 -5.68 -7.32
C MET A 206 -14.60 -5.36 -5.93
N VAL A 207 -14.54 -4.07 -5.63
CA VAL A 207 -14.15 -3.51 -4.34
C VAL A 207 -15.22 -2.52 -3.92
N TRP A 208 -15.84 -2.74 -2.78
CA TRP A 208 -16.85 -1.84 -2.23
C TRP A 208 -16.37 -1.18 -0.93
N PHE A 209 -16.70 0.10 -0.75
CA PHE A 209 -16.58 0.83 0.50
C PHE A 209 -17.61 1.96 0.57
N ILE A 210 -17.80 2.53 1.76
CA ILE A 210 -18.68 3.67 1.99
C ILE A 210 -18.00 4.71 2.88
N CYS A 211 -18.23 5.99 2.58
CA CYS A 211 -17.84 7.10 3.44
C CYS A 211 -18.93 8.18 3.46
N ASN A 212 -18.84 9.12 4.41
CA ASN A 212 -19.76 10.24 4.57
C ASN A 212 -19.00 11.54 4.84
N ASP A 213 -19.64 12.69 4.68
CA ASP A 213 -19.04 14.02 4.93
C ASP A 213 -19.48 14.67 6.26
N GLY A 214 -20.22 13.96 7.11
CA GLY A 214 -20.86 14.53 8.30
C GLY A 214 -20.31 14.09 9.66
N ASN A 215 -19.64 12.94 9.74
CA ASN A 215 -19.29 12.30 11.01
C ASN A 215 -17.92 12.71 11.58
N GLY A 216 -17.30 13.77 11.07
CA GLY A 216 -16.00 14.22 11.57
C GLY A 216 -15.83 15.73 11.46
N VAL A 217 -14.64 16.20 11.82
CA VAL A 217 -14.26 17.61 11.64
C VAL A 217 -13.54 17.72 10.30
N PRO A 218 -14.15 18.35 9.28
CA PRO A 218 -13.53 18.53 7.98
C PRO A 218 -12.30 19.42 8.13
N THR A 219 -11.22 19.03 7.45
CA THR A 219 -9.90 19.69 7.56
C THR A 219 -9.34 20.13 6.21
N GLU A 220 -9.99 19.71 5.12
CA GLU A 220 -9.55 20.02 3.77
C GLU A 220 -10.22 21.29 3.25
N SER A 221 -11.53 21.26 3.05
CA SER A 221 -12.33 22.45 2.75
C SER A 221 -12.67 23.28 3.97
N ILE A 222 -12.48 22.74 5.18
CA ILE A 222 -12.92 23.29 6.48
C ILE A 222 -14.43 23.60 6.58
N ASP A 223 -15.22 23.14 5.62
CA ASP A 223 -16.67 23.33 5.52
C ASP A 223 -17.42 22.14 6.15
N PRO A 224 -18.45 22.35 6.99
CA PRO A 224 -19.29 21.30 7.59
C PRO A 224 -19.89 20.21 6.69
N GLY A 225 -19.75 20.30 5.36
CA GLY A 225 -20.25 19.33 4.40
C GLY A 225 -21.72 19.50 3.99
N LEU A 226 -22.14 18.63 3.09
CA LEU A 226 -23.47 18.56 2.48
C LEU A 226 -24.42 17.62 3.24
N GLY A 227 -23.89 16.67 4.00
CA GLY A 227 -24.67 15.67 4.74
C GLY A 227 -25.05 14.49 3.85
N VAL A 228 -24.04 13.86 3.23
CA VAL A 228 -24.21 12.78 2.26
C VAL A 228 -23.47 11.51 2.66
N ASP A 229 -24.03 10.38 2.24
CA ASP A 229 -23.29 9.12 2.09
C ASP A 229 -22.78 8.99 0.67
N ILE A 230 -21.58 8.43 0.51
CA ILE A 230 -21.00 8.06 -0.77
C ILE A 230 -20.59 6.59 -0.71
N SER A 231 -21.45 5.74 -1.28
CA SER A 231 -21.19 4.32 -1.48
C SER A 231 -20.43 4.16 -2.80
N SER A 232 -19.26 3.52 -2.78
CA SER A 232 -18.38 3.40 -3.94
C SER A 232 -18.13 1.94 -4.27
N LEU A 233 -18.35 1.57 -5.54
CA LEU A 233 -18.01 0.28 -6.12
C LEU A 233 -16.96 0.50 -7.22
N ILE A 234 -15.75 0.00 -6.97
CA ILE A 234 -14.64 0.03 -7.91
C ILE A 234 -14.52 -1.36 -8.53
N PHE A 235 -14.44 -1.45 -9.85
CA PHE A 235 -14.43 -2.75 -10.52
C PHE A 235 -13.61 -2.73 -11.81
N ALA A 236 -13.13 -3.90 -12.20
CA ALA A 236 -12.32 -4.09 -13.39
C ALA A 236 -12.65 -5.41 -14.08
N TYR A 237 -12.33 -5.44 -15.38
CA TYR A 237 -12.39 -6.63 -16.22
C TYR A 237 -11.00 -6.93 -16.74
N ASN A 238 -10.62 -8.20 -16.77
CA ASN A 238 -9.28 -8.66 -17.05
C ASN A 238 -8.82 -8.31 -18.46
N PHE A 239 -9.60 -8.69 -19.48
CA PHE A 239 -9.26 -8.34 -20.85
C PHE A 239 -10.45 -8.50 -21.79
N SER A 240 -10.59 -7.54 -22.70
CA SER A 240 -11.34 -7.70 -23.95
C SER A 240 -10.56 -7.01 -25.07
N PRO A 241 -10.20 -7.73 -26.14
CA PRO A 241 -9.46 -7.14 -27.26
C PRO A 241 -10.28 -6.07 -27.99
N GLU A 242 -11.61 -6.04 -27.81
CA GLU A 242 -12.50 -5.06 -28.42
C GLU A 242 -12.55 -3.72 -27.65
N TYR A 243 -12.40 -3.75 -26.33
CA TYR A 243 -12.72 -2.60 -25.45
C TYR A 243 -11.57 -2.10 -24.56
N ARG A 244 -10.36 -2.65 -24.69
CA ARG A 244 -9.17 -2.27 -23.87
C ARG A 244 -9.45 -2.25 -22.36
N LEU A 245 -10.23 -3.25 -21.91
CA LEU A 245 -10.60 -3.37 -20.49
C LEU A 245 -9.41 -3.73 -19.59
N GLY A 246 -8.37 -4.31 -20.19
CA GLY A 246 -7.11 -4.64 -19.51
C GLY A 246 -6.51 -3.47 -18.76
N GLU A 247 -6.68 -2.25 -19.26
CA GLU A 247 -6.11 -1.05 -18.66
C GLU A 247 -7.15 -0.11 -18.03
N THR A 248 -8.38 -0.61 -17.84
CA THR A 248 -9.54 0.20 -17.40
C THR A 248 -9.98 -0.14 -15.98
N VAL A 249 -10.13 0.86 -15.13
CA VAL A 249 -10.79 0.74 -13.82
C VAL A 249 -12.05 1.60 -13.81
N PHE A 250 -13.19 0.97 -13.53
CA PHE A 250 -14.47 1.65 -13.40
C PHE A 250 -14.72 2.05 -11.95
N VAL A 251 -15.29 3.25 -11.78
CA VAL A 251 -15.68 3.82 -10.50
C VAL A 251 -17.15 4.17 -10.57
N ARG A 252 -17.97 3.44 -9.82
CA ARG A 252 -19.41 3.71 -9.64
C ARG A 252 -19.66 4.23 -8.24
N GLN A 253 -20.31 5.37 -8.12
CA GLN A 253 -20.58 5.99 -6.83
C GLN A 253 -22.05 6.35 -6.71
N TRP A 254 -22.64 6.03 -5.56
CA TRP A 254 -23.97 6.44 -5.17
C TRP A 254 -23.87 7.52 -4.09
N ILE A 255 -24.26 8.74 -4.45
CA ILE A 255 -24.29 9.89 -3.55
C ILE A 255 -25.72 10.00 -3.03
N SER A 256 -25.91 9.80 -1.72
CA SER A 256 -27.22 9.81 -1.07
C SER A 256 -27.32 10.99 -0.12
N ASN A 257 -28.35 11.82 -0.27
CA ASN A 257 -28.61 12.90 0.67
C ASN A 257 -29.20 12.33 1.97
N ARG A 258 -28.44 12.42 3.06
CA ARG A 258 -28.82 11.97 4.41
C ARG A 258 -29.24 13.11 5.32
N SER A 259 -29.24 14.33 4.79
CA SER A 259 -29.78 15.50 5.49
C SER A 259 -31.31 15.56 5.36
N ASP A 260 -31.94 16.37 6.21
CA ASP A 260 -33.38 16.65 6.18
C ASP A 260 -33.75 17.75 5.17
N GLN A 261 -32.77 18.25 4.40
CA GLN A 261 -32.93 19.38 3.48
C GLN A 261 -32.50 19.02 2.05
N PRO A 262 -33.10 19.62 1.02
CA PRO A 262 -32.61 19.46 -0.34
C PRO A 262 -31.24 20.13 -0.51
N ILE A 263 -30.38 19.47 -1.28
CA ILE A 263 -29.16 20.05 -1.83
C ILE A 263 -29.53 20.56 -3.23
N SER A 264 -29.46 21.87 -3.45
CA SER A 264 -29.77 22.48 -4.76
C SER A 264 -28.50 22.73 -5.56
N ASP A 265 -28.56 22.56 -6.89
CA ASP A 265 -27.42 22.74 -7.80
C ASP A 265 -26.17 21.97 -7.34
N LEU A 266 -26.30 20.66 -7.13
CA LEU A 266 -25.21 19.75 -6.77
C LEU A 266 -24.24 19.61 -7.95
N HIS A 267 -22.97 19.86 -7.69
CA HIS A 267 -21.83 19.62 -8.58
C HIS A 267 -20.98 18.48 -8.05
N VAL A 268 -20.57 17.59 -8.95
CA VAL A 268 -19.67 16.47 -8.66
C VAL A 268 -18.42 16.63 -9.53
N GLY A 269 -17.31 16.99 -8.87
CA GLY A 269 -16.00 17.18 -9.48
C GLY A 269 -15.09 15.97 -9.28
N HIS A 270 -14.33 15.61 -10.30
CA HIS A 270 -13.26 14.63 -10.25
C HIS A 270 -11.92 15.35 -10.38
N PHE A 271 -11.24 15.50 -9.24
CA PHE A 271 -9.91 16.08 -9.17
C PHE A 271 -8.88 15.01 -9.48
N VAL A 272 -7.93 15.32 -10.37
CA VAL A 272 -6.79 14.45 -10.68
C VAL A 272 -5.54 15.31 -10.81
N ARG A 273 -4.47 14.87 -10.17
CA ARG A 273 -3.10 15.36 -10.35
C ARG A 273 -2.30 14.21 -10.98
N PRO A 274 -2.12 14.23 -12.31
CA PRO A 274 -1.38 13.20 -13.00
C PRO A 274 0.12 13.25 -12.63
N SER A 275 0.81 12.13 -12.86
CA SER A 275 2.28 12.05 -12.83
C SER A 275 2.72 10.97 -13.80
N LEU A 276 2.68 11.28 -15.11
CA LEU A 276 2.88 10.29 -16.18
C LEU A 276 4.37 10.07 -16.46
N GLY A 277 5.07 9.56 -15.45
CA GLY A 277 6.53 9.61 -15.36
C GLY A 277 6.93 10.77 -14.45
N CYS A 278 7.37 11.88 -15.03
CA CYS A 278 7.65 13.11 -14.30
C CYS A 278 6.53 14.12 -14.52
N PHE A 279 5.99 14.66 -13.43
CA PHE A 279 4.95 15.69 -13.47
C PHE A 279 5.38 17.01 -14.14
N SER A 280 6.67 17.16 -14.50
CA SER A 280 7.25 18.43 -14.96
C SER A 280 6.85 18.86 -16.37
N ASP A 281 6.35 17.93 -17.17
CA ASP A 281 5.96 18.12 -18.57
C ASP A 281 4.66 17.38 -18.91
N ASP A 282 3.93 16.96 -17.89
CA ASP A 282 2.54 16.51 -18.03
C ASP A 282 1.66 17.67 -18.48
N LEU A 283 0.82 17.42 -19.48
CA LEU A 283 -0.18 18.35 -19.98
C LEU A 283 -1.56 17.71 -19.88
N ALA A 284 -2.62 18.50 -20.02
CA ALA A 284 -3.98 17.98 -20.07
C ALA A 284 -4.86 18.66 -21.10
N GLY A 285 -5.97 18.01 -21.40
CA GLY A 285 -7.07 18.56 -22.16
C GLY A 285 -8.37 17.83 -21.92
N CYS A 286 -9.38 18.20 -22.69
CA CYS A 286 -10.67 17.54 -22.64
C CYS A 286 -11.24 17.32 -24.03
N GLN A 287 -12.17 16.38 -24.12
CA GLN A 287 -12.97 16.14 -25.30
C GLN A 287 -14.44 16.28 -24.90
N VAL A 288 -15.00 17.45 -25.17
CA VAL A 288 -16.30 17.90 -24.67
C VAL A 288 -17.43 16.98 -25.11
N ASN A 289 -17.49 16.65 -26.40
CA ASN A 289 -18.59 15.83 -26.96
C ASN A 289 -18.56 14.38 -26.46
N ASP A 290 -17.36 13.88 -26.14
CA ASP A 290 -17.18 12.51 -25.68
C ASP A 290 -17.12 12.44 -24.15
N ASN A 291 -17.25 13.57 -23.45
CA ASN A 291 -17.20 13.70 -21.98
C ASN A 291 -15.95 13.03 -21.36
N VAL A 292 -14.78 13.33 -21.93
CA VAL A 292 -13.49 12.80 -21.47
C VAL A 292 -12.58 13.93 -21.05
N MET A 293 -11.93 13.79 -19.89
CA MET A 293 -10.74 14.57 -19.57
C MET A 293 -9.51 13.68 -19.69
N PHE A 294 -8.37 14.23 -20.09
CA PHE A 294 -7.17 13.44 -20.31
C PHE A 294 -5.89 14.21 -19.95
N ALA A 295 -4.89 13.48 -19.48
CA ALA A 295 -3.53 13.96 -19.28
C ALA A 295 -2.57 13.16 -20.16
N TYR A 296 -1.50 13.80 -20.62
CA TYR A 296 -0.52 13.18 -21.50
C TYR A 296 0.87 13.80 -21.27
N ASN A 297 1.90 12.97 -21.39
CA ASN A 297 3.29 13.42 -21.25
C ASN A 297 3.73 14.17 -22.52
N ALA A 298 4.15 15.44 -22.40
CA ALA A 298 4.49 16.27 -23.56
C ALA A 298 5.79 15.86 -24.26
N THR A 299 6.75 15.30 -23.53
CA THR A 299 8.03 14.88 -24.10
C THR A 299 8.17 13.36 -24.13
N GLY A 300 9.30 12.86 -24.63
CA GLY A 300 9.53 11.41 -24.69
C GLY A 300 9.55 10.78 -23.29
N PRO A 301 9.78 9.46 -23.18
CA PRO A 301 9.73 8.76 -21.90
C PRO A 301 10.57 9.45 -20.82
N ASP A 302 9.97 9.73 -19.67
CA ASP A 302 10.68 10.31 -18.53
C ASP A 302 11.67 9.32 -17.93
N THR A 303 12.96 9.61 -18.06
CA THR A 303 14.01 8.77 -17.46
C THR A 303 14.63 9.40 -16.22
N VAL A 304 14.35 10.68 -15.97
CA VAL A 304 14.84 11.44 -14.83
C VAL A 304 13.78 12.42 -14.35
N CYS A 305 13.44 12.40 -13.06
CA CYS A 305 12.54 13.37 -12.43
C CYS A 305 13.23 14.00 -11.22
N ASN A 306 13.36 15.34 -11.20
CA ASN A 306 14.07 16.07 -10.14
C ASN A 306 15.47 15.52 -9.80
N GLY A 307 16.19 14.99 -10.80
CA GLY A 307 17.53 14.41 -10.64
C GLY A 307 17.56 12.97 -10.10
N ALA A 308 16.40 12.36 -9.83
CA ALA A 308 16.27 10.92 -9.56
C ALA A 308 15.97 10.17 -10.86
N TYR A 309 16.55 8.98 -11.03
CA TYR A 309 16.18 8.10 -12.14
C TYR A 309 14.76 7.56 -11.91
N VAL A 310 13.93 7.63 -12.94
CA VAL A 310 12.57 7.08 -12.96
C VAL A 310 12.41 6.18 -14.18
N GLN A 311 11.44 5.27 -14.14
CA GLN A 311 11.14 4.41 -15.28
C GLN A 311 10.46 5.23 -16.38
N GLY A 312 11.03 5.18 -17.58
CA GLY A 312 10.44 5.81 -18.76
C GLY A 312 9.31 4.96 -19.30
N PHE A 313 8.11 5.53 -19.34
CA PHE A 313 6.97 4.98 -20.05
C PHE A 313 6.85 5.65 -21.42
N PRO A 314 6.71 4.89 -22.51
CA PRO A 314 6.58 5.46 -23.83
C PRO A 314 5.15 5.94 -24.12
N GLU A 315 5.03 7.27 -24.24
CA GLU A 315 3.78 7.98 -24.57
C GLU A 315 2.61 7.63 -23.61
N PRO A 316 2.78 7.77 -22.28
CA PRO A 316 1.73 7.49 -21.32
C PRO A 316 0.62 8.53 -21.43
N ILE A 317 -0.63 8.07 -21.46
CA ILE A 317 -1.82 8.93 -21.44
C ILE A 317 -2.79 8.38 -20.40
N LEU A 318 -3.30 9.26 -19.54
CA LEU A 318 -4.38 8.95 -18.61
C LEU A 318 -5.66 9.56 -19.13
N THR A 319 -6.72 8.76 -19.31
CA THR A 319 -8.06 9.29 -19.62
C THR A 319 -9.02 9.00 -18.46
N VAL A 320 -9.94 9.95 -18.23
CA VAL A 320 -11.07 9.78 -17.32
C VAL A 320 -12.34 10.11 -18.09
N SER A 321 -13.14 9.07 -18.36
CA SER A 321 -14.41 9.18 -19.06
C SER A 321 -15.56 9.35 -18.06
N PHE A 322 -16.38 10.39 -18.25
CA PHE A 322 -17.61 10.62 -17.50
C PHE A 322 -18.74 9.85 -18.19
N LEU A 323 -19.19 8.75 -17.57
CA LEU A 323 -20.03 7.76 -18.24
C LEU A 323 -21.52 8.02 -18.04
N SER A 324 -21.96 8.33 -16.82
CA SER A 324 -23.38 8.51 -16.51
C SER A 324 -23.89 9.94 -16.65
N HIS A 325 -23.04 10.95 -16.46
CA HIS A 325 -23.40 12.37 -16.56
C HIS A 325 -22.38 13.10 -17.45
N PRO A 326 -22.83 14.06 -18.30
CA PRO A 326 -21.91 14.83 -19.14
C PRO A 326 -21.11 15.82 -18.30
N MET A 327 -19.91 16.16 -18.77
CA MET A 327 -19.12 17.23 -18.13
C MET A 327 -19.80 18.59 -18.37
N SER A 328 -19.94 19.38 -17.32
CA SER A 328 -20.39 20.78 -17.36
C SER A 328 -19.22 21.78 -17.44
N SER A 329 -18.04 21.38 -16.97
CA SER A 329 -16.82 22.18 -17.06
C SER A 329 -15.57 21.30 -16.98
N PHE A 330 -14.45 21.85 -17.47
CA PHE A 330 -13.12 21.28 -17.34
C PHE A 330 -12.07 22.38 -17.17
N LEU A 331 -11.25 22.26 -16.13
CA LEU A 331 -10.12 23.14 -15.84
C LEU A 331 -8.83 22.32 -15.72
N ALA A 332 -7.74 22.88 -16.24
CA ALA A 332 -6.41 22.30 -16.19
C ALA A 332 -5.40 23.37 -15.75
N ASP A 333 -5.04 23.36 -14.47
CA ASP A 333 -4.18 24.37 -13.88
C ASP A 333 -2.70 24.02 -14.08
N HIS A 334 -1.93 24.97 -14.63
CA HIS A 334 -0.48 24.85 -14.80
C HIS A 334 0.28 25.83 -13.88
N ASN A 335 -0.39 26.30 -12.81
CA ASN A 335 0.08 27.22 -11.79
C ASN A 335 0.68 28.57 -12.32
N PRO A 336 -0.07 29.39 -13.08
CA PRO A 336 0.43 30.68 -13.57
C PRO A 336 0.49 31.80 -12.50
N GLY A 337 0.16 31.54 -11.23
CA GLY A 337 -0.03 32.54 -10.16
C GLY A 337 0.38 32.09 -8.74
N PRO A 338 0.26 32.94 -7.70
CA PRO A 338 0.87 32.71 -6.39
C PRO A 338 -0.08 31.96 -5.43
N VAL A 339 -0.54 30.74 -5.73
CA VAL A 339 -1.40 30.00 -4.78
C VAL A 339 -1.15 28.49 -4.85
N ASP A 340 -0.42 27.96 -3.86
CA ASP A 340 -0.35 26.50 -3.58
C ASP A 340 -1.46 26.04 -2.61
N ASP A 341 -2.37 26.94 -2.19
CA ASP A 341 -3.28 26.69 -1.09
C ASP A 341 -4.69 27.26 -1.35
N PHE A 342 -5.63 26.42 -1.82
CA PHE A 342 -7.08 26.70 -1.73
C PHE A 342 -7.44 26.91 -0.26
N ASN A 343 -7.70 28.14 0.14
CA ASN A 343 -7.80 28.51 1.56
C ASN A 343 -9.22 28.87 1.98
N ASP A 344 -10.08 29.18 1.01
CA ASP A 344 -11.44 29.62 1.26
C ASP A 344 -12.46 28.74 0.53
N ILE A 345 -13.64 28.60 1.14
CA ILE A 345 -14.78 27.84 0.58
C ILE A 345 -15.17 28.37 -0.82
N SER A 346 -14.97 29.68 -1.07
CA SER A 346 -15.22 30.30 -2.37
C SER A 346 -14.34 29.73 -3.49
N ASP A 347 -13.11 29.30 -3.19
CA ASP A 347 -12.21 28.75 -4.21
C ASP A 347 -12.80 27.46 -4.78
N TYR A 348 -13.23 26.55 -3.90
CA TYR A 348 -13.89 25.30 -4.27
C TYR A 348 -15.23 25.54 -4.98
N GLN A 349 -16.02 26.52 -4.51
CA GLN A 349 -17.25 26.92 -5.18
C GLN A 349 -16.99 27.35 -6.63
N ASN A 350 -16.03 28.26 -6.83
CA ASN A 350 -15.71 28.80 -8.14
C ASN A 350 -15.23 27.70 -9.09
N LEU A 351 -14.33 26.83 -8.64
CA LEU A 351 -13.80 25.71 -9.42
C LEU A 351 -14.91 24.71 -9.81
N LEU A 352 -15.76 24.31 -8.86
CA LEU A 352 -16.90 23.43 -9.14
C LEU A 352 -17.91 24.06 -10.11
N GLN A 353 -18.06 25.38 -10.09
CA GLN A 353 -18.90 26.12 -11.05
C GLN A 353 -18.19 26.46 -12.38
N GLY A 354 -16.95 25.97 -12.58
CA GLY A 354 -16.16 26.15 -13.80
C GLY A 354 -15.62 27.58 -13.98
N TYR A 355 -15.19 28.22 -12.90
CA TYR A 355 -14.45 29.47 -12.87
C TYR A 355 -13.05 29.23 -12.31
N TRP A 356 -12.15 30.18 -12.51
CA TRP A 356 -10.88 30.20 -11.76
C TRP A 356 -11.13 30.43 -10.28
N TYR A 357 -10.18 30.08 -9.42
CA TYR A 357 -10.34 30.13 -7.96
C TYR A 357 -10.71 31.53 -7.45
N ASP A 358 -10.28 32.59 -8.12
CA ASP A 358 -10.62 33.99 -7.81
C ASP A 358 -11.99 34.45 -8.35
N GLY A 359 -12.70 33.58 -9.06
CA GLY A 359 -14.02 33.82 -9.64
C GLY A 359 -13.99 34.34 -11.09
N GLU A 360 -12.81 34.56 -11.68
CA GLU A 360 -12.70 34.98 -13.07
C GLU A 360 -13.15 33.85 -14.03
N PRO A 361 -13.80 34.19 -15.16
CA PRO A 361 -14.20 33.20 -16.15
C PRO A 361 -12.98 32.64 -16.91
N ILE A 362 -13.07 31.38 -17.32
CA ILE A 362 -12.11 30.79 -18.24
C ILE A 362 -12.35 31.42 -19.63
N THR A 363 -11.28 31.85 -20.30
CA THR A 363 -11.34 32.53 -21.60
C THR A 363 -10.50 31.82 -22.65
N PHE A 364 -11.03 31.63 -23.86
CA PHE A 364 -10.40 30.84 -24.92
C PHE A 364 -9.02 31.37 -25.33
N GLY A 365 -8.05 30.47 -25.45
CA GLY A 365 -6.67 30.75 -25.83
C GLY A 365 -5.73 30.78 -24.62
N GLY A 366 -4.42 30.76 -24.87
CA GLY A 366 -3.41 30.78 -23.82
C GLY A 366 -3.60 29.67 -22.78
N ASP A 367 -3.42 30.04 -21.52
CA ASP A 367 -3.66 29.21 -20.32
C ASP A 367 -5.11 29.25 -19.82
N GLY A 368 -6.01 29.92 -20.53
CA GLY A 368 -7.40 30.08 -20.10
C GLY A 368 -7.67 31.22 -19.12
N TYR A 369 -6.65 31.94 -18.63
CA TYR A 369 -6.80 33.00 -17.64
C TYR A 369 -6.61 34.39 -18.26
N GLN A 370 -7.68 35.20 -18.27
CA GLN A 370 -7.67 36.60 -18.75
C GLN A 370 -7.01 36.81 -20.13
N THR A 371 -7.21 35.88 -21.06
CA THR A 371 -6.53 35.87 -22.37
C THR A 371 -7.11 36.85 -23.39
N GLY A 372 -8.26 37.45 -23.06
CA GLY A 372 -9.01 38.35 -23.95
C GLY A 372 -9.83 37.62 -25.03
N GLY A 373 -9.85 36.29 -25.02
CA GLY A 373 -10.75 35.47 -25.84
C GLY A 373 -12.17 35.38 -25.28
N PRO A 374 -13.11 34.75 -26.01
CA PRO A 374 -14.47 34.50 -25.51
C PRO A 374 -14.47 33.60 -24.27
N GLU A 375 -15.41 33.83 -23.36
CA GLU A 375 -15.62 32.97 -22.19
C GLU A 375 -16.00 31.55 -22.59
N THR A 376 -15.52 30.57 -21.82
CA THR A 376 -15.77 29.14 -22.00
C THR A 376 -15.79 28.45 -20.63
N LYS A 377 -16.25 27.20 -20.59
CA LYS A 377 -16.19 26.33 -19.40
C LYS A 377 -15.22 25.16 -19.57
N PHE A 378 -14.59 25.04 -20.74
CA PHE A 378 -13.75 23.91 -21.10
C PHE A 378 -12.39 24.41 -21.61
N MET A 379 -11.34 24.08 -20.87
CA MET A 379 -9.95 24.32 -21.27
C MET A 379 -9.46 23.24 -22.24
N TYR A 380 -8.65 23.64 -23.20
CA TYR A 380 -7.98 22.75 -24.17
C TYR A 380 -8.91 21.68 -24.79
N PRO A 381 -10.04 22.06 -25.41
CA PRO A 381 -10.94 21.11 -26.07
C PRO A 381 -10.40 20.61 -27.44
N GLY A 382 -9.24 21.12 -27.86
CA GLY A 382 -8.59 20.77 -29.12
C GLY A 382 -7.85 19.43 -29.08
N ARG A 383 -7.60 18.86 -30.26
CA ARG A 383 -6.79 17.65 -30.42
C ARG A 383 -5.37 18.04 -30.84
N PRO A 384 -4.31 17.54 -30.19
CA PRO A 384 -2.94 17.90 -30.54
C PRO A 384 -2.55 17.55 -31.99
N SER A 385 -3.25 16.61 -32.64
CA SER A 385 -3.09 16.28 -34.06
C SER A 385 -3.64 17.35 -35.03
N ILE A 386 -4.41 18.32 -34.53
CA ILE A 386 -5.00 19.41 -35.29
C ILE A 386 -4.24 20.72 -34.97
N PRO A 387 -3.35 21.19 -35.87
CA PRO A 387 -2.41 22.29 -35.57
C PRO A 387 -3.03 23.66 -35.25
N THR A 388 -4.33 23.85 -35.49
CA THR A 388 -5.05 25.11 -35.22
C THR A 388 -5.97 25.02 -34.02
N SER A 389 -6.01 23.89 -33.33
CA SER A 389 -6.89 23.69 -32.19
C SER A 389 -6.26 24.26 -30.92
N TRP A 390 -7.09 24.68 -29.96
CA TRP A 390 -6.56 25.17 -28.67
C TRP A 390 -6.20 23.96 -27.81
N THR A 391 -4.89 23.72 -27.68
CA THR A 391 -4.31 22.65 -26.87
C THR A 391 -3.30 23.22 -25.88
N SER A 392 -2.98 22.44 -24.85
CA SER A 392 -1.90 22.73 -23.91
C SER A 392 -0.52 22.52 -24.56
N LEU A 393 -0.40 21.68 -25.60
CA LEU A 393 0.87 21.43 -26.30
C LEU A 393 1.43 22.69 -27.00
N ASP A 394 0.53 23.57 -27.47
CA ASP A 394 0.91 24.79 -28.18
C ASP A 394 1.27 25.96 -27.25
N GLN A 395 1.21 25.77 -25.93
CA GLN A 395 1.48 26.81 -24.95
C GLN A 395 2.88 26.66 -24.33
N LEU A 396 3.48 27.79 -23.96
CA LEU A 396 4.77 27.81 -23.28
C LEU A 396 4.55 27.84 -21.76
N PHE A 397 4.32 26.68 -21.15
CA PHE A 397 4.27 26.57 -19.70
C PHE A 397 5.67 26.50 -19.08
N SER A 398 5.82 27.06 -17.88
CA SER A 398 7.05 26.96 -17.09
C SER A 398 7.16 25.64 -16.31
N SER A 399 6.06 24.89 -16.21
CA SER A 399 5.92 23.61 -15.52
C SER A 399 4.77 22.82 -16.13
N GLY A 400 4.78 21.50 -15.93
CA GLY A 400 3.65 20.63 -16.20
C GLY A 400 2.43 20.98 -15.35
N ILE A 401 1.33 20.29 -15.63
CA ILE A 401 0.05 20.50 -15.00
C ILE A 401 0.09 20.20 -13.49
N ASP A 402 -0.48 21.09 -12.70
CA ASP A 402 -0.62 20.93 -11.25
C ASP A 402 -1.81 20.04 -10.89
N PHE A 403 -2.95 20.26 -11.55
CA PHE A 403 -4.11 19.38 -11.49
C PHE A 403 -5.08 19.65 -12.65
N MET A 404 -5.96 18.68 -12.88
CA MET A 404 -7.12 18.77 -13.74
C MET A 404 -8.39 18.48 -12.94
N LEU A 405 -9.47 19.20 -13.24
CA LEU A 405 -10.78 19.06 -12.61
C LEU A 405 -11.86 19.04 -13.69
N GLY A 406 -12.50 17.89 -13.87
CA GLY A 406 -13.74 17.75 -14.65
C GLY A 406 -14.94 17.73 -13.71
N VAL A 407 -16.01 18.43 -14.05
CA VAL A 407 -17.21 18.55 -13.19
C VAL A 407 -18.45 18.15 -13.95
N SER A 408 -19.38 17.46 -13.29
CA SER A 408 -20.77 17.28 -13.73
C SER A 408 -21.72 18.07 -12.84
N ASN A 409 -22.63 18.84 -13.44
CA ASN A 409 -23.77 19.43 -12.73
C ASN A 409 -24.92 18.42 -12.71
N ILE A 410 -25.29 17.99 -11.51
CA ILE A 410 -26.32 16.98 -11.25
C ILE A 410 -27.71 17.63 -11.06
N GLY A 411 -27.75 18.88 -10.59
CA GLY A 411 -28.99 19.58 -10.23
C GLY A 411 -29.42 19.29 -8.78
N ASP A 412 -30.72 19.18 -8.53
CA ASP A 412 -31.23 19.07 -7.17
C ASP A 412 -31.23 17.62 -6.66
N LEU A 413 -30.77 17.41 -5.41
CA LEU A 413 -30.80 16.14 -4.70
C LEU A 413 -31.63 16.28 -3.42
N TYR A 414 -32.84 15.69 -3.41
CA TYR A 414 -33.76 15.77 -2.28
C TYR A 414 -33.38 14.81 -1.14
N PRO A 415 -33.88 15.03 0.10
CA PRO A 415 -33.68 14.11 1.22
C PRO A 415 -34.00 12.66 0.85
N ASP A 416 -33.14 11.74 1.28
CA ASP A 416 -33.19 10.29 1.00
C ASP A 416 -33.08 9.90 -0.48
N GLN A 417 -32.89 10.87 -1.39
CA GLN A 417 -32.61 10.60 -2.78
C GLN A 417 -31.14 10.21 -2.97
N THR A 418 -30.92 9.25 -3.86
CA THR A 418 -29.61 8.80 -4.29
C THR A 418 -29.42 9.09 -5.77
N ILE A 419 -28.24 9.57 -6.14
CA ILE A 419 -27.81 9.68 -7.54
C ILE A 419 -26.59 8.79 -7.79
N GLN A 420 -26.54 8.18 -8.98
CA GLN A 420 -25.42 7.35 -9.41
C GLN A 420 -24.51 8.12 -10.37
N VAL A 421 -23.21 8.17 -10.07
CA VAL A 421 -22.19 8.78 -10.91
C VAL A 421 -21.14 7.73 -11.28
N ASP A 422 -20.92 7.54 -12.58
CA ASP A 422 -20.04 6.50 -13.12
C ASP A 422 -18.90 7.12 -13.94
N HIS A 423 -17.67 6.64 -13.70
CA HIS A 423 -16.46 7.03 -14.42
C HIS A 423 -15.63 5.81 -14.81
N ALA A 424 -14.81 5.97 -15.86
CA ALA A 424 -13.75 5.01 -16.20
C ALA A 424 -12.40 5.72 -16.26
N TYR A 425 -11.44 5.19 -15.50
CA TYR A 425 -10.03 5.60 -15.52
C TYR A 425 -9.26 4.62 -16.39
N VAL A 426 -8.49 5.12 -17.36
CA VAL A 426 -7.77 4.28 -18.32
C VAL A 426 -6.35 4.78 -18.45
N LEU A 427 -5.39 3.89 -18.29
CA LEU A 427 -4.00 4.18 -18.61
C LEU A 427 -3.68 3.64 -20.01
N HIS A 428 -3.02 4.44 -20.83
CA HIS A 428 -2.65 4.08 -22.19
C HIS A 428 -1.13 4.13 -22.31
N GLU A 429 -0.54 3.07 -22.85
CA GLU A 429 0.83 3.06 -23.36
C GLU A 429 0.76 2.83 -24.88
N LEU A 430 1.37 3.72 -25.67
CA LEU A 430 1.21 3.78 -27.13
C LEU A 430 2.53 4.09 -27.87
N PRO A 431 3.58 3.24 -27.74
CA PRO A 431 4.99 3.57 -28.04
C PRO A 431 5.41 3.91 -29.49
N LEU A 432 4.50 4.12 -30.43
CA LEU A 432 4.81 4.21 -31.86
C LEU A 432 4.09 5.35 -32.61
N TYR A 433 3.25 6.11 -31.92
CA TYR A 433 2.32 7.02 -32.57
C TYR A 433 2.85 8.44 -32.63
N GLY A 434 3.65 8.85 -31.65
CA GLY A 434 3.87 10.27 -31.36
C GLY A 434 2.70 10.81 -30.53
N ILE A 435 2.97 11.77 -29.66
CA ILE A 435 2.01 12.19 -28.63
C ILE A 435 0.65 12.65 -29.18
N ALA A 436 0.63 13.29 -30.35
CA ALA A 436 -0.59 13.79 -30.95
C ALA A 436 -1.52 12.67 -31.43
N GLU A 437 -0.97 11.70 -32.16
CA GLU A 437 -1.66 10.50 -32.63
C GLU A 437 -2.00 9.55 -31.47
N ALA A 438 -1.16 9.51 -30.43
CA ALA A 438 -1.41 8.75 -29.21
C ALA A 438 -2.66 9.28 -28.47
N VAL A 439 -2.81 10.62 -28.34
CA VAL A 439 -4.01 11.25 -27.77
C VAL A 439 -5.26 10.92 -28.59
N ASP A 440 -5.20 11.03 -29.92
CA ASP A 440 -6.33 10.67 -30.78
C ASP A 440 -6.76 9.20 -30.58
N THR A 441 -5.78 8.30 -30.49
CA THR A 441 -6.03 6.87 -30.26
C THR A 441 -6.64 6.63 -28.88
N ALA A 442 -6.14 7.30 -27.84
CA ALA A 442 -6.69 7.22 -26.49
C ALA A 442 -8.16 7.69 -26.41
N LEU A 443 -8.52 8.74 -27.16
CA LEU A 443 -9.90 9.21 -27.27
C LEU A 443 -10.80 8.20 -28.01
N VAL A 444 -10.30 7.52 -29.04
CA VAL A 444 -11.04 6.42 -29.70
C VAL A 444 -11.32 5.27 -28.73
N HIS A 445 -10.32 4.86 -27.94
CA HIS A 445 -10.50 3.83 -26.91
C HIS A 445 -11.53 4.26 -25.85
N SER A 446 -11.55 5.54 -25.46
CA SER A 446 -12.54 6.07 -24.51
C SER A 446 -13.98 5.92 -25.04
N GLN A 447 -14.19 6.07 -26.34
CA GLN A 447 -15.50 5.81 -26.96
C GLN A 447 -15.87 4.32 -26.92
N GLN A 448 -14.92 3.41 -27.15
CA GLN A 448 -15.17 1.97 -27.03
C GLN A 448 -15.60 1.59 -25.61
N ILE A 449 -14.95 2.16 -24.59
CA ILE A 449 -15.30 1.96 -23.18
C ILE A 449 -16.70 2.50 -22.87
N ARG A 450 -17.04 3.66 -23.44
CA ARG A 450 -18.40 4.22 -23.34
C ARG A 450 -19.44 3.32 -24.01
N ASP A 451 -19.12 2.73 -25.16
CA ASP A 451 -20.02 1.80 -25.84
C ASP A 451 -20.23 0.52 -25.01
N PHE A 452 -19.16 0.00 -24.39
CA PHE A 452 -19.25 -1.12 -23.45
C PHE A 452 -20.14 -0.79 -22.24
N TYR A 453 -19.97 0.40 -21.65
CA TYR A 453 -20.83 0.90 -20.58
C TYR A 453 -22.31 1.01 -21.02
N ASN A 454 -22.56 1.62 -22.18
CA ASN A 454 -23.92 1.81 -22.72
C ASN A 454 -24.60 0.48 -23.07
N ASN A 455 -23.81 -0.55 -23.38
CA ASN A 455 -24.28 -1.91 -23.60
C ASN A 455 -24.47 -2.70 -22.30
N GLY A 456 -24.48 -2.02 -21.14
CA GLY A 456 -24.67 -2.63 -19.83
C GLY A 456 -23.54 -3.57 -19.44
N PHE A 457 -22.30 -3.28 -19.85
CA PHE A 457 -21.12 -4.12 -19.60
C PHE A 457 -21.21 -5.55 -20.18
N SER A 458 -21.97 -5.72 -21.26
CA SER A 458 -22.10 -7.01 -21.96
C SER A 458 -21.04 -7.20 -23.05
N PHE A 459 -20.59 -8.46 -23.23
CA PHE A 459 -19.60 -8.84 -24.25
C PHE A 459 -20.28 -9.40 -25.52
N ALA A 460 -19.81 -8.98 -26.70
CA ALA A 460 -20.09 -9.66 -27.97
C ALA A 460 -19.27 -10.96 -28.08
N GLY A 461 -19.59 -11.96 -27.25
CA GLY A 461 -18.83 -13.22 -27.18
C GLY A 461 -19.10 -14.07 -25.92
N GLY A 462 -19.81 -13.50 -24.94
CA GLY A 462 -20.00 -14.09 -23.61
C GLY A 462 -18.82 -13.77 -22.67
N ASN A 463 -19.00 -14.02 -21.38
CA ASN A 463 -17.91 -13.96 -20.41
C ASN A 463 -16.82 -14.96 -20.82
N PRO A 464 -15.53 -14.68 -20.54
CA PRO A 464 -14.45 -15.62 -20.82
C PRO A 464 -14.80 -17.01 -20.29
N ILE A 465 -14.53 -18.05 -21.08
CA ILE A 465 -14.89 -19.43 -20.74
C ILE A 465 -14.25 -19.76 -19.38
N PRO A 466 -15.05 -20.00 -18.33
CA PRO A 466 -14.52 -20.26 -17.00
C PRO A 466 -13.72 -21.55 -17.04
N CYS A 467 -12.55 -21.55 -16.41
CA CYS A 467 -11.79 -22.76 -16.25
C CYS A 467 -12.45 -23.65 -15.19
N LEU A 468 -12.79 -24.89 -15.57
CA LEU A 468 -13.55 -25.82 -14.71
C LEU A 468 -12.65 -26.77 -13.92
N SER A 469 -11.42 -27.01 -14.37
CA SER A 469 -10.48 -27.94 -13.75
C SER A 469 -9.06 -27.72 -14.28
N ASP A 470 -8.05 -27.92 -13.42
CA ASP A 470 -6.62 -27.75 -13.74
C ASP A 470 -6.30 -26.40 -14.41
N CYS A 471 -6.73 -25.34 -13.72
CA CYS A 471 -6.64 -23.97 -14.22
C CYS A 471 -5.22 -23.44 -14.11
N VAL A 472 -4.81 -22.70 -15.15
CA VAL A 472 -3.58 -21.94 -15.12
C VAL A 472 -3.82 -20.69 -14.29
N TRP A 473 -3.08 -20.55 -13.21
CA TRP A 473 -3.00 -19.32 -12.44
C TRP A 473 -1.72 -18.60 -12.86
N PRO A 474 -1.80 -17.49 -13.61
CA PRO A 474 -0.62 -16.89 -14.18
C PRO A 474 0.44 -16.53 -13.13
N GLY A 475 1.63 -17.10 -13.26
CA GLY A 475 2.74 -16.97 -12.31
C GLY A 475 2.89 -18.14 -11.33
N ASP A 476 1.87 -18.98 -11.14
CA ASP A 476 1.91 -20.26 -10.41
C ASP A 476 2.37 -21.37 -11.37
N MET A 477 3.66 -21.36 -11.68
CA MET A 477 4.22 -22.18 -12.74
C MET A 477 4.38 -23.63 -12.33
N ASP A 478 4.56 -23.91 -11.04
CA ASP A 478 4.58 -25.27 -10.51
C ASP A 478 3.18 -25.79 -10.10
N ALA A 479 2.14 -24.98 -10.30
CA ALA A 479 0.73 -25.28 -10.06
C ALA A 479 0.43 -25.77 -8.63
N ASN A 480 1.18 -25.26 -7.64
CA ASN A 480 1.04 -25.63 -6.23
C ASN A 480 0.00 -24.78 -5.47
N GLY A 481 -0.58 -23.79 -6.15
CA GLY A 481 -1.60 -22.92 -5.61
C GLY A 481 -1.10 -21.57 -5.10
N ILE A 482 0.20 -21.29 -5.15
CA ILE A 482 0.81 -19.99 -4.81
C ILE A 482 1.82 -19.55 -5.87
N CYS A 483 1.77 -18.30 -6.28
CA CYS A 483 2.88 -17.71 -7.03
C CYS A 483 3.92 -17.12 -6.07
N ASN A 484 5.16 -17.59 -6.14
CA ASN A 484 6.27 -17.15 -5.32
C ASN A 484 7.63 -17.31 -6.05
N ASN A 485 8.74 -17.19 -5.31
CA ASN A 485 10.09 -17.19 -5.87
C ASN A 485 10.55 -18.56 -6.38
N LEU A 486 9.81 -19.63 -6.09
CA LEU A 486 10.14 -20.99 -6.52
C LEU A 486 9.59 -21.30 -7.91
N ASP A 487 8.58 -20.56 -8.38
CA ASP A 487 8.03 -20.68 -9.74
C ASP A 487 9.07 -20.42 -10.81
N ILE A 488 10.04 -19.54 -10.55
CA ILE A 488 11.11 -19.28 -11.50
C ILE A 488 12.02 -20.49 -11.72
N LEU A 489 12.10 -21.42 -10.76
CA LEU A 489 12.88 -22.64 -10.96
C LEU A 489 12.18 -23.55 -11.97
N GLN A 490 10.84 -23.53 -11.98
CA GLN A 490 10.00 -24.25 -12.94
C GLN A 490 10.07 -23.61 -14.34
N TRP A 491 10.08 -22.27 -14.38
CA TRP A 491 10.33 -21.47 -15.59
C TRP A 491 11.66 -21.87 -16.25
N GLY A 492 12.77 -21.83 -15.50
CA GLY A 492 14.10 -22.02 -16.08
C GLY A 492 14.36 -23.42 -16.62
N VAL A 493 13.65 -24.44 -16.14
CA VAL A 493 13.69 -25.81 -16.71
C VAL A 493 12.82 -25.94 -17.97
N SER A 494 11.91 -25.00 -18.18
CA SER A 494 10.88 -25.04 -19.23
C SER A 494 11.06 -23.98 -20.32
N ILE A 495 12.07 -23.10 -20.21
CA ILE A 495 12.35 -22.05 -21.19
C ILE A 495 12.55 -22.63 -22.60
N ASP A 496 12.24 -21.83 -23.62
CA ASP A 496 12.20 -22.21 -25.05
C ASP A 496 11.09 -23.22 -25.41
N ARG A 497 10.22 -23.61 -24.48
CA ARG A 497 9.01 -24.35 -24.85
C ARG A 497 8.08 -23.48 -25.67
N VAL A 498 7.45 -24.11 -26.64
CA VAL A 498 6.38 -23.52 -27.43
C VAL A 498 5.18 -24.46 -27.38
N GLY A 499 4.00 -23.89 -27.24
CA GLY A 499 2.74 -24.62 -27.31
C GLY A 499 1.64 -23.78 -27.92
N VAL A 500 0.41 -24.11 -27.57
CA VAL A 500 -0.75 -23.36 -28.06
C VAL A 500 -1.00 -22.18 -27.14
N ALA A 501 -0.93 -20.97 -27.68
CA ALA A 501 -1.25 -19.74 -26.97
C ALA A 501 -2.68 -19.79 -26.39
N ARG A 502 -2.88 -19.15 -25.24
CA ARG A 502 -4.20 -18.99 -24.66
C ARG A 502 -5.00 -17.99 -25.51
N ASN A 503 -6.31 -18.20 -25.62
CA ASN A 503 -7.20 -17.26 -26.31
C ASN A 503 -7.25 -15.88 -25.62
N HIS A 504 -6.89 -15.85 -24.32
CA HIS A 504 -6.83 -14.66 -23.49
C HIS A 504 -5.50 -14.68 -22.71
N PRO A 505 -4.39 -14.26 -23.33
CA PRO A 505 -3.12 -14.11 -22.63
C PRO A 505 -3.26 -13.10 -21.47
N PHE A 506 -2.35 -13.20 -20.51
CA PHE A 506 -2.39 -12.64 -19.16
C PHE A 506 -3.02 -11.24 -19.00
N GLY A 507 -3.83 -11.09 -17.94
CA GLY A 507 -4.20 -9.81 -17.36
C GLY A 507 -4.53 -9.92 -15.86
N GLY A 508 -3.62 -10.54 -15.08
CA GLY A 508 -3.73 -10.61 -13.62
C GLY A 508 -3.96 -12.02 -13.06
N TRP A 509 -4.08 -12.11 -11.72
CA TRP A 509 -4.23 -13.37 -10.97
C TRP A 509 -5.67 -13.90 -11.01
N LEU A 510 -6.03 -14.54 -12.12
CA LEU A 510 -7.35 -15.14 -12.34
C LEU A 510 -7.18 -16.52 -12.98
N PRO A 511 -8.09 -17.48 -12.72
CA PRO A 511 -7.98 -18.82 -13.29
C PRO A 511 -8.23 -18.77 -14.80
N GLN A 512 -7.29 -19.29 -15.58
CA GLN A 512 -7.39 -19.32 -17.03
C GLN A 512 -7.45 -20.74 -17.58
N TYR A 513 -8.27 -20.93 -18.61
CA TYR A 513 -8.27 -22.15 -19.40
C TYR A 513 -7.16 -22.09 -20.45
N GLY A 514 -6.33 -23.14 -20.51
CA GLY A 514 -5.31 -23.33 -21.54
C GLY A 514 -5.36 -24.75 -22.09
N LEU A 515 -5.09 -24.91 -23.38
CA LEU A 515 -4.93 -26.24 -23.98
C LEU A 515 -3.67 -26.90 -23.41
N GLU A 516 -3.74 -28.21 -23.17
CA GLU A 516 -2.61 -28.98 -22.62
C GLU A 516 -1.43 -29.00 -23.59
N TRP A 517 -0.23 -28.76 -23.07
CA TRP A 517 1.02 -28.88 -23.81
C TRP A 517 1.72 -30.22 -23.56
N GLY A 518 1.24 -30.98 -22.57
CA GLY A 518 1.91 -32.11 -21.98
C GLY A 518 2.98 -31.70 -20.96
N PRO A 519 3.36 -32.62 -20.05
CA PRO A 519 4.46 -32.37 -19.13
C PRO A 519 5.76 -32.16 -19.90
N THR A 520 6.69 -31.35 -19.35
CA THR A 520 8.09 -31.52 -19.76
C THR A 520 8.46 -32.94 -19.36
N GLY A 521 9.22 -33.71 -20.15
CA GLY A 521 9.62 -35.09 -19.79
C GLY A 521 10.49 -35.21 -18.52
N ILE A 522 10.56 -34.13 -17.74
CA ILE A 522 11.41 -33.76 -16.62
C ILE A 522 10.56 -33.29 -15.42
N LEU A 523 9.33 -32.77 -15.61
CA LEU A 523 8.44 -32.27 -14.54
C LEU A 523 7.05 -32.92 -14.65
N THR A 524 6.31 -32.99 -13.55
CA THR A 524 4.95 -33.55 -13.55
C THR A 524 3.86 -32.54 -13.93
N VAL A 525 4.20 -31.26 -14.00
CA VAL A 525 3.28 -30.15 -14.30
C VAL A 525 3.18 -29.94 -15.81
N ASP A 526 1.98 -29.67 -16.32
CA ASP A 526 1.76 -29.39 -17.73
C ASP A 526 2.44 -28.08 -18.17
N GLY A 527 2.96 -28.06 -19.41
CA GLY A 527 3.63 -26.92 -20.02
C GLY A 527 2.85 -25.61 -20.00
N ARG A 528 1.52 -25.69 -20.07
CA ARG A 528 0.64 -24.51 -20.10
C ARG A 528 0.74 -23.64 -18.86
N HIS A 529 1.23 -24.17 -17.74
CA HIS A 529 1.41 -23.42 -16.49
C HIS A 529 2.70 -22.59 -16.50
N GLN A 530 3.71 -22.98 -17.29
CA GLN A 530 4.98 -22.27 -17.39
C GLN A 530 4.96 -21.10 -18.37
N ASP A 531 4.03 -21.11 -19.32
CA ASP A 531 3.68 -19.95 -20.17
C ASP A 531 2.75 -19.03 -19.38
N ALA A 532 3.33 -18.29 -18.44
CA ALA A 532 2.59 -17.48 -17.49
C ALA A 532 1.91 -16.28 -18.17
N ASN A 533 2.49 -15.71 -19.23
CA ASN A 533 1.87 -14.65 -20.02
C ASN A 533 0.82 -15.18 -21.01
N GLY A 534 0.87 -16.47 -21.36
CA GLY A 534 -0.12 -17.15 -22.20
C GLY A 534 0.05 -16.93 -23.70
N ASP A 535 1.19 -16.40 -24.15
CA ASP A 535 1.44 -16.04 -25.54
C ASP A 535 1.84 -17.25 -26.42
N GLY A 536 1.96 -18.43 -25.81
CA GLY A 536 2.33 -19.67 -26.48
C GLY A 536 3.83 -19.99 -26.42
N GLN A 537 4.64 -19.18 -25.75
CA GLN A 537 6.09 -19.37 -25.60
C GLN A 537 6.49 -19.21 -24.14
N VAL A 538 7.41 -20.05 -23.66
CA VAL A 538 8.05 -19.86 -22.35
C VAL A 538 9.33 -19.07 -22.56
N ASP A 539 9.30 -17.78 -22.25
CA ASP A 539 10.41 -16.85 -22.44
C ASP A 539 10.56 -15.86 -21.26
N GLU A 540 11.46 -14.89 -21.38
CA GLU A 540 11.74 -13.93 -20.29
C GLU A 540 10.53 -13.07 -19.90
N GLN A 541 9.53 -12.93 -20.79
CA GLN A 541 8.33 -12.15 -20.52
C GLN A 541 7.46 -12.79 -19.42
N ASP A 542 7.53 -14.10 -19.24
CA ASP A 542 6.80 -14.83 -18.21
C ASP A 542 7.27 -14.51 -16.79
N ILE A 543 8.53 -14.10 -16.64
CA ILE A 543 9.08 -13.74 -15.33
C ILE A 543 8.38 -12.51 -14.76
N TYR A 544 8.00 -11.55 -15.62
CA TYR A 544 7.24 -10.39 -15.19
C TYR A 544 5.91 -10.81 -14.58
N VAL A 545 5.26 -11.85 -15.11
CA VAL A 545 4.00 -12.36 -14.55
C VAL A 545 4.19 -12.94 -13.14
N ILE A 546 5.31 -13.63 -12.87
CA ILE A 546 5.64 -14.08 -11.50
C ILE A 546 5.76 -12.87 -10.55
N GLN A 547 6.38 -11.77 -10.97
CA GLN A 547 6.45 -10.55 -10.15
C GLN A 547 5.06 -9.96 -9.86
N GLN A 548 4.18 -9.96 -10.86
CA GLN A 548 2.86 -9.37 -10.76
C GLN A 548 1.91 -10.19 -9.87
N SER A 549 2.08 -11.52 -9.91
CA SER A 549 1.25 -12.48 -9.18
C SER A 549 1.86 -12.92 -7.84
N PHE A 550 3.04 -12.44 -7.47
CA PHE A 550 3.73 -12.91 -6.28
C PHE A 550 2.88 -12.82 -5.00
N GLY A 551 2.96 -13.85 -4.17
CA GLY A 551 2.26 -14.00 -2.89
C GLY A 551 0.78 -14.36 -3.03
N ARG A 552 0.22 -14.36 -4.25
CA ARG A 552 -1.16 -14.73 -4.51
C ARG A 552 -1.39 -16.21 -4.31
N LYS A 553 -2.56 -16.57 -3.80
CA LYS A 553 -2.97 -17.95 -3.54
C LYS A 553 -4.30 -18.24 -4.21
N ASN A 554 -4.49 -19.46 -4.65
CA ASN A 554 -5.76 -19.98 -5.13
C ASN A 554 -6.28 -21.12 -4.23
N GLY A 555 -7.44 -21.68 -4.58
CA GLY A 555 -8.09 -22.73 -3.78
C GLY A 555 -7.31 -24.05 -3.67
N ASN A 556 -6.28 -24.24 -4.50
CA ASN A 556 -5.40 -25.41 -4.45
C ASN A 556 -4.20 -25.21 -3.51
N PHE A 557 -4.00 -24.01 -2.94
CA PHE A 557 -2.87 -23.71 -2.07
C PHE A 557 -2.89 -24.59 -0.80
N ILE A 558 -1.80 -25.32 -0.60
CA ILE A 558 -1.62 -26.18 0.59
C ILE A 558 -0.37 -25.77 1.38
N ASP A 559 0.71 -25.41 0.68
CA ASP A 559 1.96 -24.93 1.26
C ASP A 559 2.77 -24.08 0.25
N TRP A 560 3.88 -23.50 0.69
CA TRP A 560 4.73 -22.61 -0.10
C TRP A 560 5.61 -23.31 -1.17
N GLY A 561 5.56 -24.64 -1.25
CA GLY A 561 6.29 -25.44 -2.24
C GLY A 561 7.76 -25.73 -1.92
N GLY A 562 8.38 -24.97 -1.01
CA GLY A 562 9.76 -25.15 -0.55
C GLY A 562 9.90 -25.74 0.85
N GLN A 563 11.11 -26.20 1.17
CA GLN A 563 11.39 -26.88 2.43
C GLN A 563 12.20 -26.00 3.39
N THR A 564 12.01 -26.20 4.69
CA THR A 564 12.85 -25.61 5.74
C THR A 564 13.52 -26.74 6.50
N ILE A 565 14.67 -27.18 5.97
CA ILE A 565 15.44 -28.27 6.55
C ILE A 565 16.59 -27.69 7.37
N THR A 566 16.74 -28.17 8.60
CA THR A 566 17.87 -27.87 9.47
C THR A 566 19.12 -28.55 8.92
N GLY A 567 20.17 -27.78 8.64
CA GLY A 567 21.42 -28.32 8.11
C GLY A 567 22.52 -27.27 7.91
N SER A 568 23.75 -27.72 7.65
CA SER A 568 24.94 -26.86 7.55
C SER A 568 25.34 -26.51 6.12
N ASP A 569 24.47 -26.74 5.14
CA ASP A 569 24.76 -26.59 3.72
C ASP A 569 24.91 -25.11 3.35
N MET A 570 23.94 -24.29 3.77
CA MET A 570 23.98 -22.84 3.70
C MET A 570 24.60 -22.24 4.96
N LYS A 571 25.60 -21.36 4.79
CA LYS A 571 26.36 -20.77 5.89
C LYS A 571 26.22 -19.27 5.93
N TRP A 572 25.80 -18.79 7.10
CA TRP A 572 25.87 -17.39 7.45
C TRP A 572 27.24 -17.04 8.05
N THR A 573 27.81 -15.93 7.60
CA THR A 573 29.01 -15.34 8.19
C THR A 573 28.76 -13.87 8.50
N ARG A 574 28.85 -13.47 9.78
CA ARG A 574 28.84 -12.04 10.13
C ARG A 574 30.20 -11.43 9.78
N LEU A 575 30.19 -10.41 8.93
CA LEU A 575 31.40 -9.75 8.45
C LEU A 575 31.78 -8.56 9.34
N TYR A 576 33.08 -8.34 9.50
CA TYR A 576 33.62 -7.15 10.16
C TYR A 576 33.43 -5.93 9.24
N ASN A 577 32.66 -4.93 9.68
CA ASN A 577 32.35 -3.72 8.90
C ASN A 577 33.17 -2.49 9.31
N GLY A 578 34.26 -2.66 10.07
CA GLY A 578 35.07 -1.55 10.58
C GLY A 578 34.62 -0.98 11.93
N PHE A 579 33.41 -1.29 12.39
CA PHE A 579 32.82 -0.74 13.62
C PHE A 579 32.39 -1.78 14.67
N THR A 580 32.29 -3.07 14.33
CA THR A 580 32.01 -4.18 15.28
C THR A 580 32.73 -5.47 14.92
N SER A 581 33.20 -6.20 15.93
CA SER A 581 33.65 -7.58 15.80
C SER A 581 32.47 -8.53 15.52
N PRO A 582 32.63 -9.60 14.73
CA PRO A 582 31.58 -10.60 14.48
C PRO A 582 30.97 -11.22 15.75
N ASN A 583 31.67 -11.18 16.88
CA ASN A 583 31.27 -11.80 18.15
C ASN A 583 30.76 -10.80 19.21
N GLU A 584 30.62 -9.51 18.87
CA GLU A 584 30.15 -8.49 19.82
C GLU A 584 28.62 -8.34 19.81
N HIS A 585 28.03 -8.08 20.98
CA HIS A 585 26.62 -7.69 21.08
C HIS A 585 26.36 -6.42 20.29
N LEU A 586 25.28 -6.42 19.52
CA LEU A 586 24.86 -5.25 18.75
C LEU A 586 24.04 -4.29 19.61
N MET A 587 24.25 -3.00 19.39
CA MET A 587 23.52 -1.92 20.06
C MET A 587 22.34 -1.42 19.23
N SER A 588 21.37 -0.83 19.90
CA SER A 588 20.28 -0.11 19.26
C SER A 588 20.79 0.94 18.27
N GLY A 589 20.23 0.95 17.05
CA GLY A 589 20.63 1.83 15.95
C GLY A 589 21.89 1.40 15.20
N GLN A 590 22.55 0.30 15.57
CA GLN A 590 23.79 -0.17 14.96
C GLN A 590 23.54 -1.09 13.75
N SER A 591 24.36 -0.94 12.71
CA SER A 591 24.31 -1.78 11.51
C SER A 591 25.35 -2.91 11.53
N PHE A 592 24.99 -4.06 10.97
CA PHE A 592 25.83 -5.25 10.85
C PHE A 592 25.60 -5.94 9.51
N MET A 593 26.64 -6.59 9.01
CA MET A 593 26.61 -7.22 7.69
C MET A 593 26.67 -8.74 7.82
N LEU A 594 25.79 -9.42 7.09
CA LEU A 594 25.76 -10.87 6.95
C LEU A 594 26.13 -11.26 5.53
N ARG A 595 27.02 -12.23 5.38
CA ARG A 595 27.29 -12.93 4.11
C ARG A 595 26.62 -14.28 4.15
N LEU A 596 25.98 -14.66 3.05
CA LEU A 596 25.43 -15.99 2.84
C LEU A 596 26.24 -16.73 1.76
N ASP A 597 26.64 -17.97 2.03
CA ASP A 597 27.32 -18.84 1.06
C ASP A 597 26.85 -20.30 1.16
N VAL A 598 27.07 -21.08 0.09
CA VAL A 598 26.68 -22.51 -0.01
C VAL A 598 27.87 -23.46 0.18
N SER A 599 28.93 -23.00 0.85
CA SER A 599 30.17 -23.79 0.97
C SER A 599 30.06 -25.06 1.81
N GLY A 600 28.94 -25.27 2.49
CA GLY A 600 28.67 -26.50 3.24
C GLY A 600 28.03 -27.61 2.42
N TRP A 601 27.54 -27.32 1.21
CA TRP A 601 26.65 -28.22 0.47
C TRP A 601 27.43 -29.25 -0.37
N PRO A 602 27.32 -30.57 -0.10
CA PRO A 602 28.12 -31.58 -0.78
C PRO A 602 27.44 -32.09 -2.06
N ILE A 603 27.42 -31.27 -3.11
CA ILE A 603 26.80 -31.61 -4.39
C ILE A 603 27.82 -31.51 -5.54
N ASP A 604 27.58 -32.28 -6.61
CA ASP A 604 28.47 -32.31 -7.80
C ASP A 604 28.11 -31.23 -8.82
N SER A 605 26.83 -30.90 -8.94
CA SER A 605 26.33 -29.92 -9.89
C SER A 605 24.98 -29.34 -9.45
N ILE A 606 24.62 -28.18 -10.01
CA ILE A 606 23.37 -27.47 -9.71
C ILE A 606 22.84 -26.78 -10.97
N TYR A 607 21.52 -26.63 -11.06
CA TYR A 607 20.89 -25.85 -12.13
C TYR A 607 20.16 -24.62 -11.60
N SER A 608 19.42 -24.77 -10.50
CA SER A 608 18.62 -23.68 -9.95
C SER A 608 18.55 -23.75 -8.42
N LEU A 609 18.33 -22.61 -7.77
CA LEU A 609 18.21 -22.48 -6.33
C LEU A 609 17.23 -21.35 -5.99
N GLY A 610 16.21 -21.66 -5.21
CA GLY A 610 15.29 -20.70 -4.62
C GLY A 610 15.34 -20.78 -3.09
N TYR A 611 15.28 -19.64 -2.41
CA TYR A 611 15.25 -19.54 -0.96
C TYR A 611 14.66 -18.20 -0.51
N SER A 612 14.21 -18.14 0.73
CA SER A 612 13.73 -16.92 1.39
C SER A 612 14.51 -16.65 2.66
N VAL A 613 14.96 -15.42 2.86
CA VAL A 613 15.59 -14.95 4.10
C VAL A 613 14.55 -14.22 4.93
N SER A 614 14.38 -14.62 6.20
CA SER A 614 13.42 -14.01 7.12
C SER A 614 14.08 -13.42 8.36
N TRP A 615 13.53 -12.31 8.86
CA TRP A 615 14.00 -11.65 10.07
C TRP A 615 12.85 -11.06 10.89
N ASP A 616 13.13 -10.71 12.15
CA ASP A 616 12.16 -10.07 13.03
C ASP A 616 12.13 -8.55 12.79
N THR A 617 11.06 -8.08 12.16
CA THR A 617 10.87 -6.66 11.81
C THR A 617 10.72 -5.76 13.03
N THR A 618 10.43 -6.30 14.22
CA THR A 618 10.36 -5.49 15.45
C THR A 618 11.75 -5.11 15.96
N VAL A 619 12.78 -5.90 15.64
CA VAL A 619 14.15 -5.74 16.14
C VAL A 619 15.10 -5.23 15.07
N VAL A 620 15.02 -5.76 13.85
CA VAL A 620 15.96 -5.46 12.76
C VAL A 620 15.25 -4.96 11.52
N SER A 621 15.91 -4.05 10.80
CA SER A 621 15.54 -3.61 9.45
C SER A 621 16.66 -3.93 8.47
N LEU A 622 16.31 -4.27 7.23
CA LEU A 622 17.27 -4.36 6.13
C LEU A 622 17.58 -2.94 5.62
N GLU A 623 18.86 -2.64 5.39
CA GLU A 623 19.30 -1.35 4.87
C GLU A 623 19.34 -1.37 3.32
N PRO A 624 18.76 -0.36 2.65
CA PRO A 624 18.72 -0.30 1.19
C PRO A 624 20.11 -0.07 0.56
N GLY A 625 20.30 -0.54 -0.67
CA GLY A 625 21.46 -0.21 -1.51
C GLY A 625 22.74 -1.02 -1.28
N PHE A 626 22.70 -2.07 -0.44
CA PHE A 626 23.84 -2.96 -0.21
C PHE A 626 23.92 -4.12 -1.25
N ASP A 627 25.04 -4.86 -1.30
CA ASP A 627 25.30 -5.92 -2.29
C ASP A 627 24.47 -7.20 -2.06
N GLN A 628 23.16 -7.10 -2.30
CA GLN A 628 22.17 -8.17 -2.10
C GLN A 628 22.13 -9.18 -3.25
N THR A 629 22.99 -9.01 -4.25
CA THR A 629 23.08 -9.86 -5.46
C THR A 629 24.27 -10.81 -5.37
N PRO A 630 24.17 -12.04 -5.90
CA PRO A 630 25.30 -12.96 -6.03
C PRO A 630 26.27 -12.48 -7.13
N LYS A 631 27.08 -11.45 -6.88
CA LYS A 631 28.01 -10.89 -7.89
C LYS A 631 29.18 -11.80 -8.30
N SER A 632 29.20 -13.06 -7.86
CA SER A 632 30.33 -13.97 -8.09
C SER A 632 29.94 -15.45 -8.06
N SER A 633 28.66 -15.76 -8.25
CA SER A 633 28.23 -17.16 -8.32
C SER A 633 28.68 -17.79 -9.65
N PRO A 634 29.16 -19.04 -9.68
CA PRO A 634 29.29 -19.84 -10.90
C PRO A 634 27.91 -20.14 -11.52
N LEU A 635 26.83 -19.84 -10.79
CA LEU A 635 25.47 -19.69 -11.31
C LEU A 635 25.13 -18.25 -11.77
N VAL A 636 26.13 -17.41 -12.09
CA VAL A 636 25.91 -16.09 -12.69
C VAL A 636 26.87 -15.89 -13.88
N ASP A 637 26.50 -16.44 -15.02
CA ASP A 637 26.99 -16.23 -16.38
C ASP A 637 25.89 -15.58 -17.26
N SER A 638 26.15 -15.37 -18.55
CA SER A 638 25.22 -14.69 -19.46
C SER A 638 23.94 -15.48 -19.81
N SER A 639 23.76 -16.70 -19.28
CA SER A 639 22.63 -17.59 -19.52
C SER A 639 21.81 -17.88 -18.25
N GLU A 640 21.81 -16.93 -17.31
CA GLU A 640 21.15 -17.07 -16.01
C GLU A 640 20.24 -15.90 -15.68
N ILE A 641 19.13 -16.24 -15.02
CA ILE A 641 18.16 -15.28 -14.52
C ILE A 641 18.23 -15.27 -12.99
N PHE A 642 18.31 -14.06 -12.46
CA PHE A 642 18.25 -13.76 -11.03
C PHE A 642 16.96 -13.01 -10.73
N TYR A 643 16.12 -13.61 -9.89
CA TYR A 643 14.88 -13.02 -9.40
C TYR A 643 14.98 -12.69 -7.92
N ARG A 644 14.50 -11.50 -7.57
CA ARG A 644 14.47 -11.00 -6.20
C ARG A 644 13.18 -10.24 -5.95
N LEU A 645 12.56 -10.50 -4.81
CA LEU A 645 11.47 -9.70 -4.27
C LEU A 645 11.66 -9.50 -2.76
N GLU A 646 11.46 -8.28 -2.28
CA GLU A 646 11.51 -7.94 -0.86
C GLU A 646 10.10 -7.62 -0.35
N GLU A 647 9.73 -8.23 0.77
CA GLU A 647 8.50 -7.94 1.51
C GLU A 647 8.86 -7.63 2.97
N GLU A 648 7.91 -7.14 3.77
CA GLU A 648 8.19 -6.77 5.16
C GLU A 648 8.70 -7.98 5.97
N GLY A 649 9.98 -7.98 6.34
CA GLY A 649 10.59 -9.07 7.11
C GLY A 649 11.08 -10.25 6.29
N MET A 650 10.97 -10.19 4.96
CA MET A 650 11.31 -11.29 4.05
C MET A 650 12.05 -10.80 2.81
N LEU A 651 13.04 -11.58 2.38
CA LEU A 651 13.71 -11.41 1.09
C LEU A 651 13.63 -12.74 0.34
N HIS A 652 12.92 -12.76 -0.77
CA HIS A 652 12.73 -13.92 -1.61
C HIS A 652 13.70 -13.89 -2.79
N VAL A 653 14.38 -15.01 -3.04
CA VAL A 653 15.40 -15.15 -4.07
C VAL A 653 15.14 -16.41 -4.89
N GLY A 654 15.25 -16.28 -6.21
CA GLY A 654 15.26 -17.40 -7.15
C GLY A 654 16.37 -17.22 -8.17
N ILE A 655 17.13 -18.27 -8.42
CA ILE A 655 18.26 -18.29 -9.35
C ILE A 655 18.08 -19.50 -10.24
N THR A 656 18.07 -19.31 -11.55
CA THR A 656 17.98 -20.43 -12.50
C THR A 656 18.79 -20.17 -13.75
N ARG A 657 19.28 -21.25 -14.33
CA ARG A 657 19.88 -21.29 -15.66
C ARG A 657 18.81 -21.34 -16.74
N THR A 658 19.17 -20.94 -17.95
CA THR A 658 18.34 -21.00 -19.16
C THR A 658 18.95 -21.84 -20.28
N ASN A 659 20.20 -22.27 -20.14
CA ASN A 659 20.90 -23.04 -21.18
C ASN A 659 20.66 -24.56 -21.12
N HIS A 660 19.75 -25.04 -20.25
CA HIS A 660 19.43 -26.46 -20.04
C HIS A 660 20.61 -27.34 -19.64
N LEU A 661 21.71 -26.77 -19.12
CA LEU A 661 22.89 -27.51 -18.67
C LEU A 661 23.16 -27.28 -17.19
N ASN A 662 23.38 -28.37 -16.44
CA ASN A 662 23.86 -28.30 -15.06
C ASN A 662 25.22 -27.62 -14.99
N GLN A 663 25.41 -26.75 -14.00
CA GLN A 663 26.70 -26.17 -13.68
C GLN A 663 27.46 -27.07 -12.69
N PRO A 664 28.71 -27.48 -12.99
CA PRO A 664 29.56 -28.14 -12.01
C PRO A 664 29.69 -27.29 -10.74
N PHE A 665 29.42 -27.89 -9.58
CA PHE A 665 29.33 -27.13 -8.35
C PHE A 665 30.70 -26.68 -7.85
N VAL A 666 30.84 -25.38 -7.63
CA VAL A 666 31.98 -24.76 -6.96
C VAL A 666 31.40 -23.86 -5.87
N PRO A 667 31.73 -24.05 -4.57
CA PRO A 667 31.25 -23.20 -3.49
C PRO A 667 31.32 -21.71 -3.79
N PHE A 668 30.21 -21.00 -3.56
CA PHE A 668 30.09 -19.58 -3.92
C PHE A 668 29.27 -18.77 -2.92
N GLU A 669 29.44 -17.44 -3.02
CA GLU A 669 28.70 -16.45 -2.24
C GLU A 669 27.35 -16.15 -2.90
N LEU A 670 26.26 -16.28 -2.13
CA LEU A 670 24.90 -15.96 -2.57
C LEU A 670 24.56 -14.47 -2.45
N GLY A 671 25.24 -13.76 -1.55
CA GLY A 671 25.12 -12.31 -1.41
C GLY A 671 25.48 -11.83 -0.02
N LYS A 672 25.37 -10.50 0.17
CA LYS A 672 25.57 -9.86 1.46
C LYS A 672 24.39 -8.96 1.81
N LEU A 673 23.94 -9.04 3.05
CA LEU A 673 22.82 -8.27 3.58
C LEU A 673 23.31 -7.36 4.70
N LEU A 674 22.99 -6.07 4.59
CA LEU A 674 23.27 -5.09 5.64
C LEU A 674 21.99 -4.88 6.46
N PHE A 675 22.03 -5.28 7.73
CA PHE A 675 20.93 -5.09 8.67
C PHE A 675 21.25 -3.97 9.65
N ARG A 676 20.22 -3.40 10.27
CA ARG A 676 20.31 -2.47 11.38
C ARG A 676 19.38 -2.86 12.52
N ILE A 677 19.88 -2.80 13.75
CA ILE A 677 19.03 -2.91 14.95
C ILE A 677 18.21 -1.61 15.05
N LYS A 678 16.88 -1.71 15.11
CA LYS A 678 16.00 -0.54 15.21
C LYS A 678 16.27 0.21 16.52
N SER A 679 16.20 1.55 16.46
CA SER A 679 16.52 2.42 17.60
C SER A 679 15.57 2.22 18.81
N ASN A 680 14.37 1.72 18.56
CA ASN A 680 13.30 1.44 19.51
C ASN A 680 13.14 -0.04 19.86
N ALA A 681 13.98 -0.94 19.34
CA ALA A 681 13.93 -2.39 19.60
C ALA A 681 14.19 -2.76 21.09
N VAL A 682 14.49 -1.76 21.92
CA VAL A 682 14.91 -1.89 23.32
C VAL A 682 13.85 -1.30 24.26
N GLN A 683 12.62 -1.82 24.19
CA GLN A 683 11.65 -1.70 25.29
C GLN A 683 11.74 -2.97 26.16
N ASP A 684 11.46 -2.84 27.46
CA ASP A 684 11.67 -3.84 28.55
C ASP A 684 10.97 -5.22 28.38
N GLN A 685 10.58 -5.61 27.16
CA GLN A 685 9.80 -6.81 26.85
C GLN A 685 10.38 -7.69 25.71
N PHE A 686 11.52 -7.35 25.09
CA PHE A 686 12.09 -8.12 23.97
C PHE A 686 13.29 -9.00 24.37
N PRO A 687 13.50 -10.18 23.74
CA PRO A 687 14.63 -11.06 24.02
C PRO A 687 15.97 -10.45 23.56
N ASP A 688 17.07 -10.67 24.29
CA ASP A 688 18.45 -10.20 23.95
C ASP A 688 19.05 -10.85 22.67
N THR A 689 18.23 -11.54 21.88
CA THR A 689 18.66 -12.25 20.66
C THR A 689 17.51 -12.29 19.67
N THR A 690 17.79 -11.88 18.44
CA THR A 690 16.89 -12.08 17.29
C THR A 690 17.51 -13.11 16.34
N PHE A 691 16.76 -13.55 15.34
CA PHE A 691 17.21 -14.57 14.41
C PHE A 691 17.00 -14.13 12.97
N VAL A 692 18.00 -14.40 12.15
CA VAL A 692 17.87 -14.40 10.69
C VAL A 692 17.80 -15.85 10.25
N ARG A 693 16.77 -16.21 9.46
CA ARG A 693 16.53 -17.60 9.04
C ARG A 693 16.53 -17.70 7.52
N ILE A 694 16.84 -18.88 7.02
CA ILE A 694 16.55 -19.24 5.63
C ILE A 694 15.40 -20.24 5.66
N THR A 695 14.43 -19.99 4.80
CA THR A 695 13.16 -20.72 4.71
C THR A 695 12.79 -20.88 3.24
N ASN A 696 11.77 -21.69 2.96
CA ASN A 696 11.23 -21.89 1.62
C ASN A 696 12.32 -22.21 0.57
N VAL A 697 13.16 -23.21 0.88
CA VAL A 697 14.32 -23.56 0.06
C VAL A 697 13.96 -24.68 -0.90
N LYS A 698 14.32 -24.53 -2.18
CA LYS A 698 14.15 -25.56 -3.21
C LYS A 698 15.25 -25.43 -4.26
N SER A 699 15.64 -26.55 -4.87
CA SER A 699 16.68 -26.58 -5.91
C SER A 699 16.45 -27.73 -6.86
N TYR A 700 16.77 -27.54 -8.14
CA TYR A 700 16.73 -28.60 -9.15
C TYR A 700 18.07 -28.78 -9.87
N LEU A 701 18.24 -29.96 -10.45
CA LEU A 701 19.08 -30.21 -11.61
C LEU A 701 18.30 -29.90 -12.90
N ALA A 702 19.01 -29.73 -14.02
CA ALA A 702 18.44 -29.47 -15.35
C ALA A 702 17.45 -30.55 -15.82
N ASN A 703 17.54 -31.75 -15.24
CA ASN A 703 16.61 -32.86 -15.48
C ASN A 703 15.44 -32.90 -14.48
N GLY A 704 15.19 -31.81 -13.73
CA GLY A 704 14.08 -31.65 -12.78
C GLY A 704 14.19 -32.46 -11.50
N THR A 705 15.33 -33.14 -11.27
CA THR A 705 15.55 -33.83 -9.99
C THR A 705 15.71 -32.80 -8.88
N GLU A 706 14.83 -32.85 -7.88
CA GLU A 706 14.88 -31.98 -6.70
C GLU A 706 16.07 -32.33 -5.81
N MET A 707 16.71 -31.31 -5.25
CA MET A 707 17.88 -31.43 -4.40
C MET A 707 17.61 -30.88 -3.00
N ILE A 708 18.07 -31.61 -1.99
CA ILE A 708 17.90 -31.23 -0.58
C ILE A 708 19.03 -30.30 -0.16
N ILE A 709 18.67 -29.20 0.50
CA ILE A 709 19.59 -28.22 1.06
C ILE A 709 19.05 -27.73 2.40
N GLY A 710 19.91 -27.75 3.42
CA GLY A 710 19.59 -27.30 4.77
C GLY A 710 20.25 -25.98 5.16
N SER A 711 19.68 -25.32 6.14
CA SER A 711 20.24 -24.13 6.77
C SER A 711 20.00 -24.11 8.27
N GLU A 712 20.83 -23.38 9.00
CA GLU A 712 20.62 -23.10 10.41
C GLU A 712 20.19 -21.64 10.62
N PRO A 713 19.23 -21.35 11.51
CA PRO A 713 18.97 -20.00 11.99
C PRO A 713 20.25 -19.35 12.54
N LEU A 714 20.55 -18.14 12.10
CA LEU A 714 21.62 -17.34 12.69
C LEU A 714 21.06 -16.54 13.86
N ALA A 715 21.55 -16.84 15.06
CA ALA A 715 21.31 -16.01 16.24
C ALA A 715 22.10 -14.69 16.16
N ILE A 716 21.40 -13.58 16.36
CA ILE A 716 21.95 -12.23 16.40
C ILE A 716 21.78 -11.69 17.83
N PRO A 717 22.82 -11.78 18.67
CA PRO A 717 22.77 -11.21 20.01
C PRO A 717 22.79 -9.68 19.95
N PHE A 718 21.86 -9.05 20.65
CA PHE A 718 21.79 -7.60 20.85
C PHE A 718 21.52 -7.30 22.34
N GLY A 719 21.72 -6.07 22.80
CA GLY A 719 21.63 -5.80 24.24
C GLY A 719 21.14 -4.41 24.63
N ILE A 720 20.60 -4.33 25.85
CA ILE A 720 20.38 -3.08 26.59
C ILE A 720 21.74 -2.58 27.11
N VAL A 721 22.00 -1.28 27.03
CA VAL A 721 23.09 -0.68 27.82
C VAL A 721 22.71 -0.78 29.30
N THR A 722 23.15 -1.85 29.98
CA THR A 722 23.10 -1.93 31.45
C THR A 722 24.41 -1.56 32.12
N SER A 723 25.47 -1.24 31.36
CA SER A 723 26.70 -0.67 31.90
C SER A 723 27.64 -0.21 30.79
N LEU A 724 28.10 1.03 30.85
CA LEU A 724 29.34 1.46 30.21
C LEU A 724 30.52 0.93 31.02
N GLU A 725 31.13 -0.19 30.60
CA GLU A 725 32.56 -0.47 30.76
C GLU A 725 33.00 -1.33 29.55
N GLY A 726 33.99 -0.97 28.73
CA GLY A 726 34.87 0.18 28.79
C GLY A 726 35.66 0.40 27.49
N GLN A 727 35.88 1.68 27.19
CA GLN A 727 37.24 2.11 26.90
C GLN A 727 37.89 2.51 28.21
N ASN A 728 39.20 2.26 28.32
CA ASN A 728 39.99 2.55 29.50
C ASN A 728 39.81 3.98 30.06
N SER A 729 39.40 4.03 31.34
CA SER A 729 39.66 5.03 32.41
C SER A 729 38.87 6.37 32.43
N PRO A 730 38.56 6.96 33.63
CA PRO A 730 38.47 6.41 35.00
C PRO A 730 37.22 6.86 35.83
N GLN A 731 36.80 6.00 36.78
CA GLN A 731 36.31 6.33 38.13
C GLN A 731 35.10 7.30 38.29
N SER A 732 33.87 6.79 38.48
CA SER A 732 32.73 7.60 38.97
C SER A 732 31.64 6.86 39.76
N ALA A 733 31.65 5.52 39.85
CA ALA A 733 30.59 4.78 40.54
C ALA A 733 30.81 4.64 42.06
N MET A 734 29.71 4.54 42.82
CA MET A 734 29.71 4.19 44.24
C MET A 734 29.60 2.67 44.41
N SER A 735 30.42 2.08 45.27
CA SER A 735 30.42 0.64 45.58
C SER A 735 30.42 0.38 47.08
N ILE A 736 30.04 -0.83 47.49
CA ILE A 736 30.06 -1.28 48.88
C ILE A 736 30.72 -2.65 49.02
N HIS A 737 31.53 -2.84 50.06
CA HIS A 737 32.21 -4.09 50.37
C HIS A 737 32.37 -4.30 51.90
N PRO A 738 32.16 -5.52 52.43
CA PRO A 738 31.66 -6.70 51.71
C PRO A 738 30.19 -6.52 51.34
N ASN A 739 29.76 -7.13 50.25
CA ASN A 739 28.36 -7.21 49.87
C ASN A 739 28.11 -8.55 49.17
N PRO A 740 27.53 -9.54 49.88
CA PRO A 740 26.77 -9.35 51.11
C PRO A 740 27.57 -9.12 52.40
N SER A 741 26.94 -8.59 53.45
CA SER A 741 27.57 -8.23 54.73
C SER A 741 26.74 -8.68 55.95
N ASP A 742 27.40 -8.83 57.09
CA ASP A 742 26.81 -9.09 58.42
C ASP A 742 26.43 -7.80 59.18
N GLY A 743 26.52 -6.65 58.52
CA GLY A 743 26.18 -5.33 59.07
C GLY A 743 27.32 -4.32 58.99
N LEU A 744 28.58 -4.75 58.86
CA LEU A 744 29.70 -3.83 58.64
C LEU A 744 30.01 -3.70 57.14
N VAL A 745 29.80 -2.53 56.57
CA VAL A 745 30.04 -2.24 55.15
C VAL A 745 30.92 -1.03 54.96
N THR A 746 31.91 -1.15 54.07
CA THR A 746 32.71 -0.02 53.59
C THR A 746 32.12 0.44 52.26
N TRP A 747 31.71 1.70 52.16
CA TRP A 747 31.31 2.30 50.91
C TRP A 747 32.47 3.10 50.32
N THR A 748 32.62 3.06 49.00
CA THR A 748 33.53 3.93 48.24
C THR A 748 32.75 4.62 47.14
N SER A 749 33.17 5.80 46.72
CA SER A 749 32.54 6.58 45.66
C SER A 749 33.62 7.25 44.82
N GLY A 750 33.40 7.33 43.51
CA GLY A 750 34.27 8.12 42.63
C GLY A 750 34.21 9.63 42.91
N ARG A 751 33.23 10.10 43.70
CA ARG A 751 33.04 11.52 44.06
C ARG A 751 32.73 11.74 45.54
N PRO A 752 33.10 12.91 46.10
CA PRO A 752 32.74 13.27 47.47
C PRO A 752 31.25 13.34 47.69
N LEU A 753 30.77 12.62 48.69
CA LEU A 753 29.36 12.58 49.04
C LEU A 753 29.05 13.56 50.17
N LYS A 754 27.91 14.24 50.05
CA LYS A 754 27.37 15.13 51.08
C LYS A 754 26.31 14.44 51.95
N GLU A 755 25.77 13.32 51.51
CA GLU A 755 24.87 12.50 52.32
C GLU A 755 24.79 11.05 51.82
N LEU A 756 24.36 10.17 52.71
CA LEU A 756 24.00 8.79 52.44
C LEU A 756 22.63 8.46 53.03
N ARG A 757 21.78 7.79 52.28
CA ARG A 757 20.43 7.39 52.69
C ARG A 757 20.20 5.93 52.39
N LEU A 758 19.74 5.16 53.38
CA LEU A 758 19.46 3.75 53.26
C LEU A 758 17.95 3.51 53.19
N TYR A 759 17.51 2.74 52.22
CA TYR A 759 16.09 2.42 51.98
C TYR A 759 15.84 0.92 52.02
N THR A 760 14.63 0.51 52.42
CA THR A 760 14.15 -0.85 52.17
C THR A 760 13.82 -1.06 50.69
N VAL A 761 13.60 -2.31 50.26
CA VAL A 761 13.17 -2.63 48.89
C VAL A 761 11.87 -1.94 48.49
N ASP A 762 10.97 -1.68 49.44
CA ASP A 762 9.67 -1.01 49.22
C ASP A 762 9.78 0.52 49.20
N GLY A 763 11.00 1.08 49.28
CA GLY A 763 11.25 2.52 49.17
C GLY A 763 11.13 3.33 50.47
N ASN A 764 10.95 2.67 51.62
CA ASN A 764 10.91 3.36 52.92
C ASN A 764 12.32 3.73 53.39
N LEU A 765 12.54 4.98 53.81
CA LEU A 765 13.83 5.44 54.35
C LEU A 765 14.07 4.81 55.73
N VAL A 766 15.16 4.06 55.84
CA VAL A 766 15.60 3.37 57.06
C VAL A 766 16.54 4.25 57.87
N GLN A 767 17.56 4.82 57.24
CA GLN A 767 18.58 5.62 57.93
C GLN A 767 19.21 6.65 57.00
N HIS A 768 19.68 7.77 57.57
CA HIS A 768 20.28 8.88 56.84
C HIS A 768 21.51 9.41 57.58
N TRP A 769 22.60 9.63 56.85
CA TRP A 769 23.82 10.25 57.33
C TRP A 769 24.15 11.46 56.48
N ALA A 770 24.28 12.62 57.12
CA ALA A 770 24.89 13.80 56.50
C ALA A 770 26.41 13.66 56.53
N LEU A 771 27.07 13.93 55.41
CA LEU A 771 28.50 13.84 55.24
C LEU A 771 29.11 15.22 54.96
N PRO A 772 30.41 15.43 55.23
CA PRO A 772 31.05 16.73 55.05
C PRO A 772 31.19 17.19 53.59
N GLY A 773 30.82 16.38 52.60
CA GLY A 773 30.95 16.73 51.17
C GLY A 773 32.37 16.59 50.62
N THR A 774 33.30 16.02 51.40
CA THR A 774 34.72 15.83 51.03
C THR A 774 35.16 14.36 51.08
N GLN A 775 34.27 13.45 51.48
CA GLN A 775 34.60 12.04 51.69
C GLN A 775 34.15 11.16 50.53
N ASN A 776 35.07 10.32 50.05
CA ASN A 776 34.86 9.37 48.95
C ASN A 776 34.85 7.92 49.44
N ILE A 777 35.05 7.70 50.74
CA ILE A 777 35.06 6.39 51.37
C ILE A 777 34.62 6.54 52.83
N GLY A 778 33.91 5.55 53.34
CA GLY A 778 33.53 5.49 54.75
C GLY A 778 33.02 4.11 55.14
N GLN A 779 32.81 3.91 56.43
CA GLN A 779 32.25 2.67 56.96
C GLN A 779 30.91 2.93 57.64
N LEU A 780 29.98 2.01 57.43
CA LEU A 780 28.70 1.96 58.12
C LEU A 780 28.64 0.66 58.92
N ASN A 781 28.20 0.77 60.16
CA ASN A 781 27.85 -0.37 61.00
C ASN A 781 26.32 -0.37 61.18
N LEU A 782 25.68 -1.35 60.57
CA LEU A 782 24.24 -1.46 60.41
C LEU A 782 23.73 -2.64 61.23
N GLN A 783 22.96 -2.32 62.27
CA GLN A 783 22.30 -3.31 63.13
C GLN A 783 20.86 -3.49 62.65
N LEU A 784 20.71 -4.03 61.43
CA LEU A 784 19.43 -4.23 60.75
C LEU A 784 19.18 -5.72 60.51
N PRO A 785 17.90 -6.17 60.43
CA PRO A 785 17.59 -7.56 60.08
C PRO A 785 18.16 -7.95 58.71
N GLY A 786 18.43 -9.24 58.52
CA GLY A 786 18.83 -9.79 57.23
C GLY A 786 17.79 -9.47 56.14
N GLY A 787 18.25 -8.98 54.99
CA GLY A 787 17.38 -8.47 53.93
C GLY A 787 18.12 -7.65 52.87
N VAL A 788 17.39 -7.24 51.83
CA VAL A 788 17.91 -6.40 50.76
C VAL A 788 17.56 -4.93 51.06
N TYR A 789 18.56 -4.07 50.95
CA TYR A 789 18.44 -2.63 51.16
C TYR A 789 19.12 -1.87 50.00
N PHE A 790 18.79 -0.59 49.83
CA PHE A 790 19.43 0.28 48.85
C PHE A 790 20.08 1.47 49.55
N LEU A 791 21.40 1.60 49.39
CA LEU A 791 22.15 2.75 49.88
C LEU A 791 22.30 3.76 48.73
N LEU A 792 21.88 4.99 48.99
CA LEU A 792 21.88 6.10 48.05
C LEU A 792 22.84 7.18 48.56
N GLY A 793 23.84 7.54 47.75
CA GLY A 793 24.77 8.62 48.04
C GLY A 793 24.57 9.80 47.12
N GLN A 794 24.43 11.00 47.67
CA GLN A 794 24.33 12.22 46.86
C GLN A 794 25.63 13.02 46.95
N ALA A 795 26.15 13.44 45.79
CA ALA A 795 27.29 14.35 45.69
C ALA A 795 26.87 15.82 45.80
N MET A 796 27.85 16.72 45.98
CA MET A 796 27.60 18.16 46.11
C MET A 796 26.92 18.77 44.87
N ASP A 797 27.24 18.27 43.68
CA ASP A 797 26.69 18.69 42.38
C ASP A 797 25.26 18.16 42.10
N GLY A 798 24.69 17.40 43.04
CA GLY A 798 23.35 16.83 42.93
C GLY A 798 23.29 15.43 42.33
N THR A 799 24.41 14.90 41.83
CA THR A 799 24.50 13.53 41.29
C THR A 799 24.14 12.51 42.37
N ILE A 800 23.29 11.55 42.02
CA ILE A 800 22.81 10.50 42.92
C ILE A 800 23.39 9.16 42.46
N HIS A 801 24.07 8.48 43.38
CA HIS A 801 24.55 7.12 43.21
C HIS A 801 23.68 6.17 44.05
N ARG A 802 23.31 5.01 43.52
CA ARG A 802 22.52 4.01 44.22
C ARG A 802 23.22 2.66 44.12
N VAL A 803 23.35 1.98 45.25
CA VAL A 803 23.95 0.64 45.32
C VAL A 803 23.07 -0.29 46.15
N ARG A 804 22.85 -1.51 45.64
CA ARG A 804 22.09 -2.57 46.33
C ARG A 804 22.98 -3.22 47.39
N MET A 805 22.49 -3.34 48.60
CA MET A 805 23.15 -3.98 49.74
C MET A 805 22.35 -5.17 50.21
N ILE A 806 23.03 -6.25 50.56
CA ILE A 806 22.43 -7.48 51.07
C ILE A 806 23.02 -7.74 52.46
N LEU A 807 22.17 -7.73 53.48
CA LEU A 807 22.51 -8.11 54.85
C LEU A 807 22.01 -9.52 55.14
N TRP A 808 22.82 -10.34 55.83
CA TRP A 808 22.48 -11.75 56.14
C TRP A 808 22.19 -11.92 57.63
#